data_AF-A0A653EGS4-F1
#
_entry.id   AF-A0A653EGS4-F1
#
_cell.length_a   1.000
_cell.length_b   1.000
_cell.length_c   1.000
_cell.angle_alpha   90.00
_cell.angle_beta   90.00
_cell.angle_gamma   90.00
#
_symmetry.space_group_name_H-M   'P 1'
#
loop_
_entity.id
_entity.type
_entity.pdbx_description
1 polymer ?
#
loop_
_entity_poly.entity_id
_entity_poly.type
_entity_poly.pdbx_seq_one_letter_code
_entity_poly.pdbx_strand_id
1 'polypeptide(L)'
;MSFVIAVPESVAAAASSLAGIGSTINAANAAAALPTTAIVAAAADQVSTAVAALFGSHAQAYQTLGAQAVAFHEQFARSLTAGAGAYAAAEAAAASPMQDLLGAVNAPAQALFGRPLIGNGANGADGTGAPGGDGGILLGNGGNGGSGAPGQVGGAGGAAGLFGNGGAGGKGGDGIAGSGAAGGPGGRGGWLLGNGGTGGAGGAATAAGATGGAGGVGGTTGFIGNGGIGGIGGARGLGDTGGVGGTGGVGGIFGNGGIGGHGGLGGTGGGGGAGGVGGAASYLGSGGTGGAGGDGAAGGHGGAGPVVIGNGGNGGLGGAGAVGGDGGAGGTLLGDGGAGGQGGAAVAGILGGLPGKGGNGGNANWFGSGGAGGQGGNGLAGTNGVNPTPSGTAATGTPGTNTAVTNSLPLLGDLTVTGNNGGDGANGGAGETGGTGGAGGNVTVTNNDTISGNLTATAGAGGNGGLAGADGNGGAGGAGGNVTVTNNSTTIFGSSTATGGAGGAGTNAGVSGGAGGAGGAGGNATVTNNGTIVGSNNANGGVGGSGGTGNAALGMAGTGGTGGAGGNGGHGGMFIGNGGAGGAGGTGGVGGAGAPGFAGGVGGTGGGGLADGTGTGNATGGTGGVGGVGGVGGTGGVGGSGGVGGDGGAAGKFIGIGGAGGAGGVGGVGGVGGIGGGGGNGGAGGAATTTSGGVATGASGSNGVLGGNGGAGGAGGAGGTTGGSGGAGGLIGWAGATGAAGAGGNGGMGGQGGAGGSGGDGGNAVGGAGSMGGTGGNLALGGQGGAGGAAGGPGGTTGNVGLLGVPGDPGKAGTTTILP
;
A
#
# COMPACT_ATOMS: atom_id res chain seq x y z
N MET A 1 29.56 -28.36 46.30
CA MET A 1 29.39 -29.35 45.22
C MET A 1 28.89 -28.61 44.00
N SER A 2 29.60 -28.65 42.88
CA SER A 2 29.15 -28.01 41.63
C SER A 2 27.96 -28.79 41.07
N PHE A 3 26.85 -28.13 40.79
CA PHE A 3 25.71 -28.74 40.11
C PHE A 3 26.12 -29.03 38.65
N VAL A 4 26.08 -30.31 38.27
CA VAL A 4 26.21 -30.73 36.87
C VAL A 4 24.80 -30.77 36.31
N ILE A 5 24.53 -29.98 35.27
CA ILE A 5 23.29 -30.03 34.49
C ILE A 5 23.59 -30.88 33.25
N ALA A 6 22.92 -32.02 33.11
CA ALA A 6 22.93 -32.83 31.90
C ALA A 6 21.54 -32.78 31.26
N VAL A 7 21.48 -32.80 29.92
CA VAL A 7 20.22 -32.89 29.15
C VAL A 7 20.25 -34.21 28.39
N PRO A 8 19.76 -35.32 28.97
CA PRO A 8 19.92 -36.68 28.44
C PRO A 8 19.43 -36.85 27.00
N GLU A 9 18.35 -36.15 26.63
CA GLU A 9 17.75 -36.18 25.29
C GLU A 9 18.70 -35.62 24.23
N SER A 10 19.42 -34.54 24.55
CA SER A 10 20.40 -33.93 23.64
C SER A 10 21.61 -34.83 23.42
N VAL A 11 22.03 -35.56 24.45
CA VAL A 11 23.18 -36.47 24.41
C VAL A 11 22.84 -37.76 23.64
N ALA A 12 21.62 -38.28 23.80
CA ALA A 12 21.12 -39.42 23.04
C ALA A 12 20.98 -39.10 21.54
N ALA A 13 20.46 -37.91 21.20
CA ALA A 13 20.38 -37.44 19.81
C ALA A 13 21.77 -37.29 19.16
N ALA A 14 22.74 -36.74 19.90
CA ALA A 14 24.12 -36.63 19.45
C ALA A 14 24.76 -38.01 19.22
N ALA A 15 24.53 -38.99 20.11
CA ALA A 15 25.02 -40.37 19.95
C ALA A 15 24.44 -41.07 18.71
N SER A 16 23.14 -40.86 18.42
CA SER A 16 22.48 -41.39 17.22
C SER A 16 23.04 -40.77 15.93
N SER A 17 23.22 -39.45 15.93
CA SER A 17 23.84 -38.74 14.80
C SER A 17 25.27 -39.21 14.56
N LEU A 18 26.03 -39.42 15.64
CA LEU A 18 27.40 -39.93 15.56
C LEU A 18 27.44 -41.36 15.01
N ALA A 19 26.52 -42.23 15.43
CA ALA A 19 26.38 -43.58 14.87
C ALA A 19 26.04 -43.54 13.35
N GLY A 20 25.17 -42.62 12.94
CA GLY A 20 24.86 -42.36 11.53
C GLY A 20 26.10 -41.95 10.72
N ILE A 21 26.88 -40.99 11.23
CA ILE A 21 28.15 -40.57 10.62
C ILE A 21 29.11 -41.76 10.49
N GLY A 22 29.25 -42.56 11.56
CA GLY A 22 30.10 -43.76 11.55
C GLY A 22 29.69 -44.77 10.47
N SER A 23 28.39 -45.03 10.32
CA SER A 23 27.84 -45.92 9.29
C SER A 23 28.16 -45.40 7.88
N THR A 24 27.97 -44.11 7.62
CA THR A 24 28.26 -43.51 6.30
C THR A 24 29.74 -43.57 5.95
N ILE A 25 30.63 -43.26 6.90
CA ILE A 25 32.08 -43.32 6.69
C ILE A 25 32.53 -44.76 6.44
N ASN A 26 31.99 -45.73 7.20
CA ASN A 26 32.33 -47.14 7.01
C ASN A 26 31.89 -47.66 5.64
N ALA A 27 30.66 -47.31 5.21
CA ALA A 27 30.15 -47.66 3.89
C ALA A 27 31.00 -47.06 2.76
N ALA A 28 31.42 -45.80 2.90
CA ALA A 28 32.30 -45.14 1.94
C ALA A 28 33.70 -45.78 1.88
N ASN A 29 34.31 -46.06 3.04
CA ASN A 29 35.61 -46.72 3.10
C ASN A 29 35.58 -48.13 2.51
N ALA A 30 34.49 -48.88 2.72
CA ALA A 30 34.28 -50.20 2.13
C ALA A 30 34.11 -50.13 0.60
N ALA A 31 33.32 -49.18 0.10
CA ALA A 31 33.13 -48.99 -1.35
C ALA A 31 34.44 -48.59 -2.06
N ALA A 32 35.28 -47.80 -1.40
CA ALA A 32 36.57 -47.35 -1.93
C ALA A 32 37.68 -48.42 -1.86
N ALA A 33 37.48 -49.52 -1.13
CA ALA A 33 38.51 -50.51 -0.88
C ALA A 33 39.04 -51.15 -2.18
N LEU A 34 38.18 -51.78 -2.96
CA LEU A 34 38.56 -52.45 -4.21
C LEU A 34 39.23 -51.50 -5.24
N PRO A 35 38.65 -50.35 -5.60
CA PRO A 35 39.25 -49.48 -6.61
C PRO A 35 40.59 -48.87 -6.19
N THR A 36 40.87 -48.76 -4.89
CA THR A 36 42.14 -48.19 -4.38
C THR A 36 43.20 -49.26 -4.11
N THR A 37 42.84 -50.48 -3.73
CA THR A 37 43.80 -51.56 -3.51
C THR A 37 44.17 -52.34 -4.77
N ALA A 38 43.31 -52.31 -5.80
CA ALA A 38 43.50 -53.04 -7.05
C ALA A 38 43.95 -52.15 -8.22
N ILE A 39 44.74 -51.10 -7.93
CA ILE A 39 45.29 -50.23 -8.97
C ILE A 39 46.26 -51.05 -9.83
N VAL A 40 46.04 -51.03 -11.14
CA VAL A 40 46.87 -51.72 -12.12
C VAL A 40 47.95 -50.77 -12.62
N ALA A 41 49.13 -51.32 -12.93
CA ALA A 41 50.21 -50.58 -13.55
C ALA A 41 49.74 -49.97 -14.89
N ALA A 42 49.95 -48.67 -15.11
CA ALA A 42 49.49 -47.97 -16.31
C ALA A 42 50.19 -48.45 -17.59
N ALA A 43 51.41 -48.99 -17.47
CA ALA A 43 52.16 -49.65 -18.53
C ALA A 43 52.99 -50.81 -17.95
N ALA A 44 53.54 -51.66 -18.82
CA ALA A 44 54.29 -52.86 -18.43
C ALA A 44 55.69 -52.56 -17.85
N ASP A 45 56.03 -51.29 -17.61
CA ASP A 45 57.31 -50.89 -17.06
C ASP A 45 57.36 -51.06 -15.53
N GLN A 46 58.58 -51.15 -15.01
CA GLN A 46 58.83 -51.38 -13.59
C GLN A 46 58.42 -50.20 -12.71
N VAL A 47 58.43 -48.96 -13.22
CA VAL A 47 58.02 -47.77 -12.46
C VAL A 47 56.51 -47.79 -12.27
N SER A 48 55.74 -48.02 -13.33
CA SER A 48 54.28 -48.17 -13.26
C SER A 48 53.86 -49.31 -12.32
N THR A 49 54.60 -50.42 -12.34
CA THR A 49 54.37 -51.56 -11.44
C THR A 49 54.68 -51.22 -9.98
N ALA A 50 55.81 -50.55 -9.71
CA ALA A 50 56.19 -50.16 -8.36
C ALA A 50 55.25 -49.09 -7.77
N VAL A 51 54.79 -48.14 -8.59
CA VAL A 51 53.83 -47.10 -8.19
C VAL A 51 52.47 -47.72 -7.88
N ALA A 52 51.98 -48.64 -8.72
CA ALA A 52 50.74 -49.39 -8.44
C ALA A 52 50.84 -50.20 -7.13
N ALA A 53 51.98 -50.86 -6.88
CA ALA A 53 52.22 -51.58 -5.63
C ALA A 53 52.30 -50.66 -4.40
N LEU A 54 52.92 -49.49 -4.52
CA LEU A 54 52.98 -48.49 -3.44
C LEU A 54 51.57 -48.03 -3.07
N PHE A 55 50.75 -47.63 -4.04
CA PHE A 55 49.38 -47.22 -3.78
C PHE A 55 48.51 -48.36 -3.23
N GLY A 56 48.68 -49.58 -3.73
CA GLY A 56 47.99 -50.77 -3.20
C GLY A 56 48.32 -51.04 -1.73
N SER A 57 49.61 -50.97 -1.36
CA SER A 57 50.04 -51.15 0.04
C SER A 57 49.58 -50.02 0.97
N HIS A 58 49.61 -48.77 0.49
CA HIS A 58 49.11 -47.62 1.25
C HIS A 58 47.59 -47.71 1.48
N ALA A 59 46.84 -48.12 0.46
CA ALA A 59 45.40 -48.35 0.56
C ALA A 59 45.07 -49.46 1.59
N GLN A 60 45.86 -50.55 1.64
CA GLN A 60 45.68 -51.59 2.65
C GLN A 60 45.97 -51.10 4.08
N ALA A 61 46.99 -50.26 4.26
CA ALA A 61 47.29 -49.64 5.55
C ALA A 61 46.15 -48.68 5.99
N TYR A 62 45.60 -47.90 5.06
CA TYR A 62 44.45 -47.04 5.30
C TYR A 62 43.21 -47.84 5.70
N GLN A 63 42.91 -48.95 5.01
CA GLN A 63 41.77 -49.83 5.38
C GLN A 63 41.94 -50.42 6.79
N THR A 64 43.17 -50.79 7.17
CA THR A 64 43.47 -51.30 8.52
C THR A 64 43.24 -50.24 9.60
N LEU A 65 43.72 -49.01 9.38
CA LEU A 65 43.49 -47.89 10.29
C LEU A 65 42.01 -47.50 10.34
N GLY A 66 41.32 -47.52 9.21
CA GLY A 66 39.88 -47.27 9.10
C GLY A 66 39.07 -48.23 9.96
N ALA A 67 39.42 -49.53 9.96
CA ALA A 67 38.76 -50.52 10.82
C ALA A 67 38.97 -50.24 12.32
N GLN A 68 40.16 -49.79 12.73
CA GLN A 68 40.45 -49.40 14.12
C GLN A 68 39.66 -48.15 14.54
N ALA A 69 39.57 -47.15 13.64
CA ALA A 69 38.80 -45.94 13.87
C ALA A 69 37.29 -46.23 14.00
N VAL A 70 36.74 -47.14 13.17
CA VAL A 70 35.36 -47.60 13.27
C VAL A 70 35.10 -48.26 14.63
N ALA A 71 35.99 -49.15 15.09
CA ALA A 71 35.83 -49.80 16.39
C ALA A 71 35.86 -48.79 17.56
N PHE A 72 36.75 -47.80 17.52
CA PHE A 72 36.78 -46.72 18.51
C PHE A 72 35.50 -45.88 18.48
N HIS A 73 35.07 -45.48 17.29
CA HIS A 73 33.87 -44.66 17.09
C HIS A 73 32.60 -45.36 17.59
N GLU A 74 32.46 -46.66 17.34
CA GLU A 74 31.36 -47.47 17.87
C GLU A 74 31.40 -47.60 19.39
N GLN A 75 32.59 -47.72 19.99
CA GLN A 75 32.72 -47.74 21.46
C GLN A 75 32.35 -46.40 22.07
N PHE A 76 32.80 -45.30 21.45
CA PHE A 76 32.47 -43.95 21.90
C PHE A 76 30.97 -43.66 21.80
N ALA A 77 30.33 -43.97 20.67
CA ALA A 77 28.88 -43.83 20.50
C ALA A 77 28.09 -44.69 21.50
N ARG A 78 28.52 -45.94 21.73
CA ARG A 78 27.92 -46.83 22.74
C ARG A 78 28.08 -46.29 24.16
N SER A 79 29.25 -45.75 24.51
CA SER A 79 29.51 -45.17 25.83
C SER A 79 28.68 -43.92 26.05
N LEU A 80 28.49 -43.08 25.03
CA LEU A 80 27.66 -41.88 25.10
C LEU A 80 26.17 -42.24 25.29
N THR A 81 25.66 -43.24 24.55
CA THR A 81 24.30 -43.78 24.73
C THR A 81 24.10 -44.38 26.11
N ALA A 82 25.09 -45.13 26.62
CA ALA A 82 25.05 -45.69 27.97
C ALA A 82 25.07 -44.60 29.05
N GLY A 83 25.86 -43.52 28.85
CA GLY A 83 25.89 -42.36 29.73
C GLY A 83 24.56 -41.61 29.77
N ALA A 84 23.96 -41.33 28.60
CA ALA A 84 22.62 -40.72 28.52
C ALA A 84 21.57 -41.60 29.21
N GLY A 85 21.62 -42.92 29.00
CA GLY A 85 20.75 -43.88 29.67
C GLY A 85 20.91 -43.89 31.19
N ALA A 86 22.14 -43.73 31.70
CA ALA A 86 22.39 -43.67 33.14
C ALA A 86 21.83 -42.41 33.80
N TYR A 87 21.93 -41.24 33.15
CA TYR A 87 21.32 -40.00 33.65
C TYR A 87 19.79 -40.05 33.59
N ALA A 88 19.22 -40.54 32.50
CA ALA A 88 17.76 -40.74 32.39
C ALA A 88 17.25 -41.77 33.41
N ALA A 89 17.99 -42.86 33.66
CA ALA A 89 17.66 -43.85 34.67
C ALA A 89 17.81 -43.28 36.10
N ALA A 90 18.77 -42.40 36.35
CA ALA A 90 18.93 -41.72 37.63
C ALA A 90 17.76 -40.76 37.90
N GLU A 91 17.31 -40.01 36.88
CA GLU A 91 16.12 -39.16 36.97
C GLU A 91 14.84 -39.99 37.17
N ALA A 92 14.68 -41.08 36.42
CA ALA A 92 13.57 -42.01 36.59
C ALA A 92 13.57 -42.63 38.00
N ALA A 93 14.72 -43.10 38.49
CA ALA A 93 14.86 -43.67 39.82
C ALA A 93 14.64 -42.64 40.94
N ALA A 94 14.99 -41.37 40.72
CA ALA A 94 14.67 -40.29 41.65
C ALA A 94 13.17 -39.96 41.68
N ALA A 95 12.46 -40.15 40.55
CA ALA A 95 11.02 -39.92 40.44
C ALA A 95 10.17 -41.12 40.92
N SER A 96 10.65 -42.37 40.77
CA SER A 96 9.87 -43.59 41.07
C SER A 96 9.26 -43.62 42.47
N PRO A 97 9.99 -43.30 43.57
CA PRO A 97 9.40 -43.33 44.91
C PRO A 97 8.24 -42.34 45.09
N MET A 98 8.28 -41.20 44.40
CA MET A 98 7.20 -40.20 44.44
C MET A 98 5.99 -40.66 43.63
N GLN A 99 6.21 -41.35 42.50
CA GLN A 99 5.15 -41.91 41.66
C GLN A 99 4.46 -43.11 42.31
N ASP A 100 5.22 -43.97 42.98
CA ASP A 100 4.68 -45.11 43.74
C ASP A 100 3.82 -44.62 44.91
N LEU A 101 4.27 -43.57 45.62
CA LEU A 101 3.50 -42.95 46.69
C LEU A 101 2.21 -42.31 46.17
N LEU A 102 2.27 -41.57 45.05
CA LEU A 102 1.07 -41.04 44.40
C LEU A 102 0.11 -42.16 43.99
N GLY A 103 0.64 -43.24 43.41
CA GLY A 103 -0.12 -44.43 43.03
C GLY A 103 -0.80 -45.08 44.22
N ALA A 104 -0.09 -45.27 45.33
CA ALA A 104 -0.63 -45.84 46.56
C ALA A 104 -1.71 -44.96 47.20
N VAL A 105 -1.52 -43.64 47.20
CA VAL A 105 -2.53 -42.66 47.68
C VAL A 105 -3.77 -42.66 46.78
N ASN A 106 -3.57 -42.80 45.47
CA ASN A 106 -4.67 -42.78 44.50
C ASN A 106 -5.40 -44.11 44.35
N ALA A 107 -4.77 -45.24 44.66
CA ALA A 107 -5.33 -46.58 44.42
C ALA A 107 -6.73 -46.79 45.03
N PRO A 108 -7.00 -46.37 46.29
CA PRO A 108 -8.35 -46.49 46.86
C PRO A 108 -9.40 -45.65 46.11
N ALA A 109 -9.06 -44.41 45.73
CA ALA A 109 -9.98 -43.53 45.00
C ALA A 109 -10.21 -44.01 43.56
N GLN A 110 -9.14 -44.48 42.89
CA GLN A 110 -9.21 -45.05 41.55
C GLN A 110 -10.10 -46.31 41.54
N ALA A 111 -10.03 -47.15 42.58
CA ALA A 111 -10.86 -48.35 42.70
C ALA A 111 -12.33 -48.04 43.02
N LEU A 112 -12.61 -47.03 43.86
CA LEU A 112 -13.96 -46.73 44.33
C LEU A 112 -14.74 -45.79 43.40
N PHE A 113 -14.05 -44.83 42.79
CA PHE A 113 -14.66 -43.75 42.02
C PHE A 113 -14.17 -43.69 40.56
N GLY A 114 -13.27 -44.59 40.15
CA GLY A 114 -12.71 -44.62 38.80
C GLY A 114 -11.77 -43.44 38.48
N ARG A 115 -11.40 -42.64 39.48
CA ARG A 115 -10.63 -41.40 39.33
C ARG A 115 -9.59 -41.24 40.45
N PRO A 116 -8.43 -40.62 40.18
CA PRO A 116 -7.41 -40.43 41.20
C PRO A 116 -7.90 -39.44 42.27
N LEU A 117 -7.34 -39.53 43.47
CA LEU A 117 -7.60 -38.57 44.54
C LEU A 117 -6.85 -37.26 44.28
N ILE A 118 -5.58 -37.38 43.88
CA ILE A 118 -4.64 -36.29 43.59
C ILE A 118 -3.95 -36.57 42.27
N GLY A 119 -3.96 -35.61 41.36
CA GLY A 119 -3.27 -35.71 40.07
C GLY A 119 -4.00 -34.94 38.98
N ASN A 120 -3.28 -34.44 37.99
CA ASN A 120 -3.90 -33.80 36.85
C ASN A 120 -4.57 -34.83 35.94
N GLY A 121 -5.58 -34.41 35.21
CA GLY A 121 -6.19 -35.20 34.15
C GLY A 121 -5.22 -35.39 32.98
N ALA A 122 -5.30 -36.55 32.33
CA ALA A 122 -4.51 -36.81 31.13
C ALA A 122 -4.96 -35.90 29.98
N ASN A 123 -4.03 -35.32 29.23
CA ASN A 123 -4.38 -34.58 28.03
C ASN A 123 -4.92 -35.53 26.95
N GLY A 124 -5.91 -35.09 26.20
CA GLY A 124 -6.32 -35.77 24.97
C GLY A 124 -5.18 -35.75 23.95
N ALA A 125 -5.08 -36.81 23.15
CA ALA A 125 -4.04 -36.90 22.12
C ALA A 125 -4.29 -35.86 21.00
N ASP A 126 -3.24 -35.12 20.63
CA ASP A 126 -3.31 -34.15 19.53
C ASP A 126 -3.66 -34.81 18.19
N GLY A 127 -4.38 -34.08 17.34
CA GLY A 127 -4.87 -34.56 16.06
C GLY A 127 -5.96 -35.63 16.14
N THR A 128 -6.52 -35.93 17.31
CA THR A 128 -7.57 -36.95 17.48
C THR A 128 -8.92 -36.39 17.92
N GLY A 129 -8.97 -35.12 18.34
CA GLY A 129 -10.14 -34.53 18.99
C GLY A 129 -10.52 -35.20 20.31
N ALA A 130 -9.62 -35.99 20.92
CA ALA A 130 -9.92 -36.71 22.16
C ALA A 130 -10.12 -35.73 23.33
N PRO A 131 -11.11 -35.97 24.21
CA PRO A 131 -11.29 -35.14 25.39
C PRO A 131 -10.12 -35.30 26.36
N GLY A 132 -9.82 -34.23 27.10
CA GLY A 132 -8.96 -34.29 28.27
C GLY A 132 -9.64 -35.05 29.40
N GLY A 133 -8.89 -35.90 30.09
CA GLY A 133 -9.34 -36.60 31.28
C GLY A 133 -9.60 -35.63 32.43
N ASP A 134 -10.49 -36.02 33.33
CA ASP A 134 -10.74 -35.24 34.54
C ASP A 134 -9.53 -35.28 35.50
N GLY A 135 -9.31 -34.17 36.21
CA GLY A 135 -8.36 -34.10 37.33
C GLY A 135 -8.80 -34.93 38.53
N GLY A 136 -7.90 -35.10 39.49
CA GLY A 136 -8.14 -35.82 40.72
C GLY A 136 -9.26 -35.19 41.55
N ILE A 137 -9.94 -36.00 42.36
CA ILE A 137 -11.14 -35.60 43.11
C ILE A 137 -10.83 -34.44 44.07
N LEU A 138 -9.68 -34.44 44.74
CA LEU A 138 -9.29 -33.39 45.69
C LEU A 138 -8.42 -32.32 45.05
N LEU A 139 -7.31 -32.71 44.41
CA LEU A 139 -6.35 -31.78 43.85
C LEU A 139 -5.92 -32.25 42.46
N GLY A 140 -6.16 -31.41 41.46
CA GLY A 140 -5.72 -31.69 40.10
C GLY A 140 -6.42 -30.79 39.09
N ASN A 141 -5.64 -30.29 38.15
CA ASN A 141 -6.20 -29.62 36.99
C ASN A 141 -6.82 -30.66 36.05
N GLY A 142 -7.84 -30.27 35.30
CA GLY A 142 -8.31 -31.08 34.18
C GLY A 142 -7.28 -31.16 33.06
N GLY A 143 -7.27 -32.27 32.32
CA GLY A 143 -6.41 -32.43 31.15
C GLY A 143 -6.87 -31.56 29.99
N ASN A 144 -5.95 -31.10 29.15
CA ASN A 144 -6.30 -30.37 27.93
C ASN A 144 -6.97 -31.31 26.92
N GLY A 145 -7.96 -30.83 26.18
CA GLY A 145 -8.51 -31.55 25.04
C GLY A 145 -7.51 -31.60 23.89
N GLY A 146 -7.41 -32.74 23.22
CA GLY A 146 -6.56 -32.91 22.05
C GLY A 146 -7.08 -32.10 20.86
N SER A 147 -6.18 -31.57 20.04
CA SER A 147 -6.57 -30.92 18.78
C SER A 147 -7.27 -31.90 17.83
N GLY A 148 -8.18 -31.42 16.98
CA GLY A 148 -8.85 -32.24 15.97
C GLY A 148 -7.98 -32.50 14.73
N ALA A 149 -8.09 -33.69 14.12
CA ALA A 149 -7.61 -33.93 12.75
C ALA A 149 -8.32 -33.00 11.75
N PRO A 150 -7.82 -32.79 10.52
CA PRO A 150 -8.52 -31.97 9.52
C PRO A 150 -10.02 -32.27 9.41
N GLY A 151 -10.86 -31.24 9.55
CA GLY A 151 -12.33 -31.35 9.56
C GLY A 151 -12.96 -31.96 10.82
N GLN A 152 -12.17 -32.36 11.82
CA GLN A 152 -12.64 -32.91 13.09
C GLN A 152 -12.66 -31.86 14.21
N VAL A 153 -13.68 -31.88 15.06
CA VAL A 153 -13.76 -30.99 16.22
C VAL A 153 -12.62 -31.20 17.21
N GLY A 154 -12.23 -30.14 17.91
CA GLY A 154 -11.28 -30.22 19.02
C GLY A 154 -11.91 -30.90 20.24
N GLY A 155 -11.10 -31.60 21.01
CA GLY A 155 -11.56 -32.30 22.22
C GLY A 155 -11.94 -31.33 23.34
N ALA A 156 -12.91 -31.71 24.17
CA ALA A 156 -13.23 -30.94 25.37
C ALA A 156 -12.09 -30.98 26.38
N GLY A 157 -11.84 -29.89 27.10
CA GLY A 157 -10.97 -29.91 28.28
C GLY A 157 -11.62 -30.68 29.43
N GLY A 158 -10.82 -31.41 30.19
CA GLY A 158 -11.27 -32.18 31.36
C GLY A 158 -11.65 -31.27 32.53
N ALA A 159 -12.55 -31.73 33.40
CA ALA A 159 -12.91 -30.99 34.60
C ALA A 159 -11.88 -31.17 35.71
N ALA A 160 -11.67 -30.14 36.54
CA ALA A 160 -10.97 -30.29 37.82
C ALA A 160 -11.90 -30.88 38.90
N GLY A 161 -11.31 -31.36 40.01
CA GLY A 161 -12.04 -31.85 41.18
C GLY A 161 -12.44 -30.74 42.16
N LEU A 162 -12.02 -30.84 43.41
CA LEU A 162 -12.29 -29.83 44.44
C LEU A 162 -11.40 -28.58 44.27
N PHE A 163 -10.10 -28.81 44.08
CA PHE A 163 -9.09 -27.80 43.80
C PHE A 163 -8.42 -28.06 42.44
N GLY A 164 -8.33 -27.03 41.60
CA GLY A 164 -7.64 -27.11 40.31
C GLY A 164 -8.37 -26.35 39.22
N ASN A 165 -7.65 -26.01 38.16
CA ASN A 165 -8.22 -25.35 36.99
C ASN A 165 -8.77 -26.38 35.99
N GLY A 166 -9.83 -26.02 35.28
CA GLY A 166 -10.30 -26.83 34.16
C GLY A 166 -9.27 -26.89 33.03
N GLY A 167 -9.22 -27.99 32.30
CA GLY A 167 -8.33 -28.15 31.16
C GLY A 167 -8.75 -27.26 29.98
N ALA A 168 -7.80 -26.84 29.14
CA ALA A 168 -8.14 -26.10 27.93
C ALA A 168 -8.85 -27.02 26.92
N GLY A 169 -9.79 -26.48 26.14
CA GLY A 169 -10.37 -27.16 24.99
C GLY A 169 -9.35 -27.25 23.84
N GLY A 170 -9.39 -28.35 23.10
CA GLY A 170 -8.54 -28.58 21.93
C GLY A 170 -8.93 -27.69 20.75
N LYS A 171 -7.96 -27.29 19.93
CA LYS A 171 -8.25 -26.59 18.67
C LYS A 171 -9.04 -27.50 17.71
N GLY A 172 -10.02 -26.94 17.00
CA GLY A 172 -10.71 -27.63 15.89
C GLY A 172 -9.78 -27.83 14.70
N GLY A 173 -9.90 -28.97 14.03
CA GLY A 173 -9.09 -29.28 12.87
C GLY A 173 -9.41 -28.40 11.67
N ASP A 174 -8.37 -28.07 10.90
CA ASP A 174 -8.50 -27.21 9.73
C ASP A 174 -9.28 -27.94 8.60
N GLY A 175 -10.17 -27.24 7.93
CA GLY A 175 -11.00 -27.73 6.83
C GLY A 175 -10.27 -27.60 5.50
N ILE A 176 -9.57 -28.66 5.08
CA ILE A 176 -8.80 -28.67 3.82
C ILE A 176 -9.73 -28.65 2.58
N ALA A 177 -10.83 -29.42 2.64
CA ALA A 177 -11.83 -29.56 1.57
C ALA A 177 -13.24 -29.11 2.00
N GLY A 178 -13.36 -28.37 3.10
CA GLY A 178 -14.64 -27.94 3.67
C GLY A 178 -14.45 -26.92 4.80
N SER A 179 -15.50 -26.69 5.59
CA SER A 179 -15.44 -25.77 6.74
C SER A 179 -14.43 -26.24 7.79
N GLY A 180 -13.82 -25.28 8.48
CA GLY A 180 -13.02 -25.56 9.65
C GLY A 180 -13.89 -26.13 10.76
N ALA A 181 -13.36 -27.07 11.54
CA ALA A 181 -14.12 -27.68 12.61
C ALA A 181 -14.13 -26.80 13.87
N ALA A 182 -15.14 -26.97 14.72
CA ALA A 182 -15.23 -26.19 15.96
C ALA A 182 -14.11 -26.55 16.95
N GLY A 183 -13.67 -25.55 17.73
CA GLY A 183 -12.84 -25.76 18.90
C GLY A 183 -13.59 -26.45 20.03
N GLY A 184 -12.88 -27.25 20.82
CA GLY A 184 -13.45 -27.93 21.97
C GLY A 184 -13.77 -26.96 23.12
N PRO A 185 -14.79 -27.23 23.94
CA PRO A 185 -15.07 -26.41 25.11
C PRO A 185 -13.97 -26.57 26.18
N GLY A 186 -13.74 -25.51 26.96
CA GLY A 186 -12.88 -25.56 28.13
C GLY A 186 -13.52 -26.36 29.28
N GLY A 187 -12.68 -27.04 30.04
CA GLY A 187 -13.09 -27.85 31.18
C GLY A 187 -13.54 -27.00 32.38
N ARG A 188 -14.34 -27.59 33.27
CA ARG A 188 -14.79 -26.88 34.47
C ARG A 188 -13.66 -26.75 35.49
N GLY A 189 -13.52 -25.57 36.10
CA GLY A 189 -12.67 -25.33 37.26
C GLY A 189 -13.15 -26.08 38.50
N GLY A 190 -12.30 -26.13 39.51
CA GLY A 190 -12.55 -26.87 40.74
C GLY A 190 -13.80 -26.38 41.46
N TRP A 191 -14.48 -27.29 42.17
CA TRP A 191 -15.71 -26.93 42.87
C TRP A 191 -15.49 -25.86 43.95
N LEU A 192 -14.37 -25.92 44.69
CA LEU A 192 -14.04 -24.94 45.73
C LEU A 192 -13.15 -23.83 45.20
N LEU A 193 -12.04 -24.17 44.54
CA LEU A 193 -11.10 -23.20 44.02
C LEU A 193 -10.50 -23.65 42.69
N GLY A 194 -10.63 -22.79 41.69
CA GLY A 194 -9.93 -22.89 40.42
C GLY A 194 -10.72 -22.26 39.28
N ASN A 195 -10.01 -21.83 38.25
CA ASN A 195 -10.62 -21.17 37.10
C ASN A 195 -11.16 -22.21 36.10
N GLY A 196 -12.18 -21.83 35.34
CA GLY A 196 -12.58 -22.57 34.16
C GLY A 196 -11.48 -22.59 33.10
N GLY A 197 -11.36 -23.69 32.37
CA GLY A 197 -10.41 -23.83 31.28
C GLY A 197 -10.79 -22.97 30.07
N THR A 198 -9.83 -22.55 29.27
CA THR A 198 -10.11 -21.78 28.05
C THR A 198 -10.77 -22.67 26.98
N GLY A 199 -11.68 -22.12 26.19
CA GLY A 199 -12.18 -22.79 24.98
C GLY A 199 -11.11 -22.89 23.90
N GLY A 200 -11.14 -23.97 23.12
CA GLY A 200 -10.22 -24.19 22.01
C GLY A 200 -10.53 -23.29 20.82
N ALA A 201 -9.52 -22.93 20.03
CA ALA A 201 -9.74 -22.17 18.80
C ALA A 201 -10.51 -23.00 17.76
N GLY A 202 -11.30 -22.34 16.91
CA GLY A 202 -11.87 -22.96 15.72
C GLY A 202 -10.79 -23.30 14.68
N GLY A 203 -10.99 -24.36 13.92
CA GLY A 203 -10.15 -24.73 12.78
C GLY A 203 -10.28 -23.73 11.64
N ALA A 204 -9.21 -23.49 10.91
CA ALA A 204 -9.27 -22.64 9.72
C ALA A 204 -9.98 -23.38 8.58
N ALA A 205 -10.57 -22.66 7.61
CA ALA A 205 -11.11 -23.26 6.38
C ALA A 205 -10.27 -22.85 5.17
N THR A 206 -9.96 -23.76 4.24
CA THR A 206 -9.17 -23.42 3.03
C THR A 206 -9.93 -23.62 1.71
N ALA A 207 -11.10 -24.24 1.73
CA ALA A 207 -11.93 -24.45 0.54
C ALA A 207 -12.82 -23.23 0.23
N ALA A 208 -13.10 -22.99 -1.06
CA ALA A 208 -14.05 -21.96 -1.49
C ALA A 208 -15.49 -22.34 -1.08
N GLY A 209 -16.25 -21.37 -0.59
CA GLY A 209 -17.59 -21.55 0.00
C GLY A 209 -17.58 -22.03 1.46
N ALA A 210 -16.41 -22.23 2.08
CA ALA A 210 -16.30 -22.81 3.42
C ALA A 210 -16.20 -21.77 4.54
N THR A 211 -16.70 -22.09 5.73
CA THR A 211 -16.65 -21.19 6.90
C THR A 211 -15.56 -21.64 7.87
N GLY A 212 -14.84 -20.69 8.47
CA GLY A 212 -13.96 -20.99 9.60
C GLY A 212 -14.72 -21.64 10.75
N GLY A 213 -14.07 -22.53 11.52
CA GLY A 213 -14.69 -23.22 12.64
C GLY A 213 -15.04 -22.27 13.78
N ALA A 214 -16.12 -22.54 14.52
CA ALA A 214 -16.43 -21.76 15.72
C ALA A 214 -15.37 -21.97 16.82
N GLY A 215 -15.08 -20.93 17.60
CA GLY A 215 -14.32 -21.05 18.83
C GLY A 215 -15.10 -21.82 19.90
N GLY A 216 -14.40 -22.60 20.72
CA GLY A 216 -14.96 -23.35 21.83
C GLY A 216 -15.39 -22.44 22.97
N VAL A 217 -16.42 -22.83 23.71
CA VAL A 217 -16.88 -22.09 24.90
C VAL A 217 -15.86 -22.21 26.03
N GLY A 218 -15.64 -21.14 26.78
CA GLY A 218 -14.83 -21.17 28.00
C GLY A 218 -15.49 -21.97 29.12
N GLY A 219 -14.69 -22.66 29.92
CA GLY A 219 -15.13 -23.49 31.04
C GLY A 219 -15.75 -22.69 32.18
N THR A 220 -16.70 -23.28 32.88
CA THR A 220 -17.30 -22.70 34.09
C THR A 220 -16.47 -23.02 35.34
N THR A 221 -16.82 -22.47 36.50
CA THR A 221 -16.22 -22.82 37.80
C THR A 221 -17.26 -22.86 38.92
N GLY A 222 -16.89 -23.41 40.08
CA GLY A 222 -17.75 -23.58 41.26
C GLY A 222 -17.76 -22.37 42.18
N PHE A 223 -17.05 -22.44 43.31
CA PHE A 223 -17.15 -21.49 44.41
C PHE A 223 -16.24 -20.28 44.21
N ILE A 224 -14.91 -20.46 44.19
CA ILE A 224 -13.95 -19.39 43.93
C ILE A 224 -13.23 -19.65 42.61
N GLY A 225 -13.31 -18.70 41.68
CA GLY A 225 -12.62 -18.79 40.41
C GLY A 225 -13.32 -18.01 39.31
N ASN A 226 -12.56 -17.64 38.29
CA ASN A 226 -13.09 -16.98 37.11
C ASN A 226 -13.51 -18.01 36.06
N GLY A 227 -14.49 -17.65 35.25
CA GLY A 227 -14.83 -18.41 34.05
C GLY A 227 -13.68 -18.39 33.03
N GLY A 228 -13.55 -19.46 32.26
CA GLY A 228 -12.55 -19.58 31.22
C GLY A 228 -12.83 -18.66 30.03
N ILE A 229 -11.78 -18.24 29.33
CA ILE A 229 -11.92 -17.42 28.12
C ILE A 229 -12.49 -18.28 26.98
N GLY A 230 -13.38 -17.72 26.16
CA GLY A 230 -13.86 -18.37 24.93
C GLY A 230 -12.79 -18.45 23.86
N GLY A 231 -12.77 -19.53 23.09
CA GLY A 231 -11.83 -19.74 21.99
C GLY A 231 -12.06 -18.75 20.84
N ILE A 232 -11.01 -18.38 20.14
CA ILE A 232 -11.15 -17.59 18.90
C ILE A 232 -11.81 -18.42 17.80
N GLY A 233 -12.60 -17.76 16.95
CA GLY A 233 -13.11 -18.37 15.72
C GLY A 233 -12.00 -18.60 14.70
N GLY A 234 -12.13 -19.67 13.93
CA GLY A 234 -11.20 -20.04 12.87
C GLY A 234 -11.22 -19.03 11.72
N ALA A 235 -10.06 -18.70 11.19
CA ALA A 235 -9.95 -17.90 9.98
C ALA A 235 -10.37 -18.71 8.74
N ARG A 236 -10.54 -18.04 7.61
CA ARG A 236 -10.77 -18.66 6.29
C ARG A 236 -9.64 -18.34 5.30
N GLY A 237 -9.56 -19.13 4.23
CA GLY A 237 -8.83 -18.85 2.99
C GLY A 237 -9.58 -17.85 2.08
N LEU A 238 -9.08 -17.63 0.86
CA LEU A 238 -9.58 -16.66 -0.11
C LEU A 238 -11.03 -16.98 -0.58
N GLY A 239 -12.06 -16.33 -0.02
CA GLY A 239 -13.45 -16.32 -0.52
C GLY A 239 -14.59 -15.93 0.46
N ASP A 240 -14.63 -16.45 1.70
CA ASP A 240 -15.92 -16.71 2.41
C ASP A 240 -16.14 -16.12 3.83
N THR A 241 -16.75 -16.82 4.81
CA THR A 241 -17.02 -16.27 6.16
C THR A 241 -16.06 -16.80 7.24
N GLY A 242 -15.60 -15.94 8.16
CA GLY A 242 -14.82 -16.35 9.34
C GLY A 242 -15.67 -17.07 10.40
N GLY A 243 -15.06 -17.92 11.23
CA GLY A 243 -15.77 -18.63 12.30
C GLY A 243 -16.13 -17.72 13.48
N VAL A 244 -17.26 -17.94 14.15
CA VAL A 244 -17.64 -17.14 15.33
C VAL A 244 -16.72 -17.40 16.52
N GLY A 245 -16.48 -16.39 17.36
CA GLY A 245 -15.79 -16.55 18.63
C GLY A 245 -16.62 -17.32 19.65
N GLY A 246 -15.96 -18.13 20.47
CA GLY A 246 -16.60 -18.88 21.56
C GLY A 246 -17.01 -17.97 22.70
N THR A 247 -18.09 -18.31 23.41
CA THR A 247 -18.50 -17.53 24.58
C THR A 247 -17.55 -17.73 25.75
N GLY A 248 -17.41 -16.71 26.60
CA GLY A 248 -16.71 -16.83 27.87
C GLY A 248 -17.47 -17.73 28.86
N GLY A 249 -16.74 -18.41 29.73
CA GLY A 249 -17.30 -19.27 30.77
C GLY A 249 -17.91 -18.47 31.92
N VAL A 250 -18.87 -19.07 32.62
CA VAL A 250 -19.49 -18.45 33.80
C VAL A 250 -18.53 -18.49 35.00
N GLY A 251 -18.39 -17.37 35.69
CA GLY A 251 -17.61 -17.24 36.93
C GLY A 251 -18.26 -17.96 38.11
N GLY A 252 -17.48 -18.23 39.15
CA GLY A 252 -17.95 -18.89 40.36
C GLY A 252 -18.82 -17.98 41.22
N ILE A 253 -19.15 -18.44 42.42
CA ILE A 253 -19.80 -17.60 43.44
C ILE A 253 -18.95 -16.35 43.74
N PHE A 254 -17.63 -16.52 43.84
CA PHE A 254 -16.63 -15.46 43.91
C PHE A 254 -15.73 -15.51 42.67
N GLY A 255 -16.15 -14.84 41.62
CA GLY A 255 -15.30 -14.68 40.45
C GLY A 255 -16.01 -14.09 39.24
N ASN A 256 -15.18 -13.64 38.32
CA ASN A 256 -15.62 -12.96 37.12
C ASN A 256 -16.02 -13.97 36.05
N GLY A 257 -16.92 -13.56 35.16
CA GLY A 257 -17.14 -14.26 33.92
C GLY A 257 -15.91 -14.19 33.01
N GLY A 258 -15.72 -15.21 32.18
CA GLY A 258 -14.64 -15.29 31.21
C GLY A 258 -14.84 -14.34 30.04
N ILE A 259 -13.76 -13.94 29.39
CA ILE A 259 -13.83 -13.10 28.18
C ILE A 259 -14.37 -13.92 27.01
N GLY A 260 -15.19 -13.34 26.14
CA GLY A 260 -15.62 -13.94 24.89
C GLY A 260 -14.50 -13.97 23.86
N GLY A 261 -14.40 -15.04 23.09
CA GLY A 261 -13.39 -15.21 22.05
C GLY A 261 -13.63 -14.27 20.86
N HIS A 262 -12.56 -13.88 20.17
CA HIS A 262 -12.68 -13.08 18.95
C HIS A 262 -13.29 -13.89 17.81
N GLY A 263 -14.05 -13.24 16.94
CA GLY A 263 -14.45 -13.82 15.66
C GLY A 263 -13.26 -13.99 14.72
N GLY A 264 -13.31 -15.03 13.90
CA GLY A 264 -12.31 -15.33 12.89
C GLY A 264 -12.31 -14.30 11.76
N LEU A 265 -11.15 -14.05 11.18
CA LEU A 265 -11.03 -13.15 10.05
C LEU A 265 -11.79 -13.67 8.84
N GLY A 266 -12.46 -12.76 8.15
CA GLY A 266 -13.01 -12.97 6.82
C GLY A 266 -11.93 -12.76 5.76
N GLY A 267 -12.29 -12.19 4.63
CA GLY A 267 -11.35 -11.83 3.57
C GLY A 267 -12.09 -11.37 2.31
N THR A 268 -11.42 -11.30 1.17
CA THR A 268 -11.87 -10.55 -0.02
C THR A 268 -13.18 -11.06 -0.67
N GLY A 269 -14.34 -10.75 -0.08
CA GLY A 269 -15.67 -11.14 -0.59
C GLY A 269 -16.69 -11.61 0.46
N GLY A 270 -16.26 -12.00 1.66
CA GLY A 270 -17.13 -12.51 2.72
C GLY A 270 -16.69 -12.04 4.11
N GLY A 271 -17.66 -11.87 5.01
CA GLY A 271 -17.45 -11.27 6.33
C GLY A 271 -16.63 -12.15 7.29
N GLY A 272 -16.15 -11.58 8.38
CA GLY A 272 -15.57 -12.31 9.50
C GLY A 272 -16.63 -13.01 10.33
N GLY A 273 -16.20 -13.71 11.37
CA GLY A 273 -17.10 -14.25 12.37
C GLY A 273 -17.46 -13.21 13.42
N ALA A 274 -18.64 -13.33 14.02
CA ALA A 274 -19.01 -12.49 15.16
C ALA A 274 -18.10 -12.79 16.37
N GLY A 275 -17.90 -11.78 17.22
CA GLY A 275 -17.25 -11.97 18.50
C GLY A 275 -18.11 -12.79 19.47
N GLY A 276 -17.47 -13.59 20.31
CA GLY A 276 -18.13 -14.37 21.35
C GLY A 276 -18.63 -13.48 22.50
N VAL A 277 -19.76 -13.85 23.09
CA VAL A 277 -20.32 -13.16 24.25
C VAL A 277 -19.44 -13.41 25.48
N GLY A 278 -19.23 -12.39 26.31
CA GLY A 278 -18.55 -12.55 27.61
C GLY A 278 -19.36 -13.42 28.58
N GLY A 279 -18.67 -14.18 29.42
CA GLY A 279 -19.29 -15.01 30.44
C GLY A 279 -19.96 -14.19 31.53
N ALA A 280 -21.02 -14.71 32.14
CA ALA A 280 -21.65 -14.06 33.29
C ALA A 280 -20.86 -14.29 34.59
N ALA A 281 -20.99 -13.38 35.56
CA ALA A 281 -20.64 -13.66 36.95
C ALA A 281 -21.86 -14.23 37.71
N SER A 282 -21.64 -14.94 38.82
CA SER A 282 -22.73 -15.61 39.55
C SER A 282 -23.26 -14.79 40.75
N TYR A 283 -22.47 -14.66 41.82
CA TYR A 283 -22.89 -13.97 43.06
C TYR A 283 -22.07 -12.72 43.37
N LEU A 284 -20.74 -12.80 43.28
CA LEU A 284 -19.80 -11.69 43.35
C LEU A 284 -18.81 -11.77 42.19
N GLY A 285 -18.39 -10.62 41.67
CA GLY A 285 -17.47 -10.53 40.53
C GLY A 285 -18.10 -9.75 39.36
N SER A 286 -17.39 -9.58 38.25
CA SER A 286 -17.92 -8.87 37.07
C SER A 286 -18.19 -9.81 35.91
N GLY A 287 -19.13 -9.44 35.05
CA GLY A 287 -19.27 -10.07 33.74
C GLY A 287 -17.99 -9.95 32.91
N GLY A 288 -17.74 -10.94 32.07
CA GLY A 288 -16.61 -10.94 31.15
C GLY A 288 -16.85 -10.04 29.95
N THR A 289 -15.79 -9.51 29.33
CA THR A 289 -15.93 -8.68 28.12
C THR A 289 -16.31 -9.55 26.91
N GLY A 290 -17.06 -8.98 25.97
CA GLY A 290 -17.31 -9.61 24.67
C GLY A 290 -16.07 -9.60 23.78
N GLY A 291 -15.97 -10.58 22.88
CA GLY A 291 -14.91 -10.67 21.89
C GLY A 291 -15.12 -9.70 20.73
N ALA A 292 -14.03 -9.28 20.08
CA ALA A 292 -14.14 -8.49 18.85
C ALA A 292 -14.71 -9.33 17.68
N GLY A 293 -15.48 -8.71 16.80
CA GLY A 293 -15.88 -9.33 15.53
C GLY A 293 -14.76 -9.28 14.50
N GLY A 294 -14.73 -10.26 13.59
CA GLY A 294 -13.92 -10.19 12.38
C GLY A 294 -14.54 -9.23 11.37
N ASP A 295 -13.79 -8.86 10.33
CA ASP A 295 -14.18 -7.85 9.33
C ASP A 295 -15.61 -8.01 8.78
N GLY A 296 -16.51 -7.06 9.02
CA GLY A 296 -17.90 -7.17 8.60
C GLY A 296 -18.81 -8.00 9.52
N ALA A 297 -18.33 -8.39 10.70
CA ALA A 297 -19.14 -9.04 11.72
C ALA A 297 -19.13 -8.29 13.05
N ALA A 298 -20.23 -8.44 13.79
CA ALA A 298 -20.46 -7.69 15.01
C ALA A 298 -19.52 -8.13 16.15
N GLY A 299 -19.25 -7.20 17.06
CA GLY A 299 -18.63 -7.51 18.34
C GLY A 299 -19.56 -8.33 19.23
N GLY A 300 -18.98 -9.18 20.08
CA GLY A 300 -19.71 -9.96 21.07
C GLY A 300 -20.22 -9.08 22.21
N HIS A 301 -21.37 -9.44 22.77
CA HIS A 301 -21.91 -8.71 23.93
C HIS A 301 -21.07 -8.96 25.18
N GLY A 302 -21.07 -8.01 26.10
CA GLY A 302 -20.52 -8.21 27.44
C GLY A 302 -21.38 -9.18 28.26
N GLY A 303 -20.74 -9.93 29.15
CA GLY A 303 -21.41 -10.83 30.07
C GLY A 303 -22.17 -10.09 31.17
N ALA A 304 -23.23 -10.69 31.68
CA ALA A 304 -23.99 -10.11 32.80
C ALA A 304 -23.17 -10.11 34.11
N GLY A 305 -23.38 -9.08 34.93
CA GLY A 305 -22.93 -9.04 36.32
C GLY A 305 -23.70 -10.02 37.21
N PRO A 306 -23.30 -10.15 38.48
CA PRO A 306 -23.79 -11.19 39.38
C PRO A 306 -25.02 -10.75 40.18
N VAL A 307 -25.54 -11.61 41.05
CA VAL A 307 -26.70 -11.26 41.89
C VAL A 307 -26.37 -10.16 42.92
N VAL A 308 -25.20 -10.17 43.57
CA VAL A 308 -24.97 -9.33 44.76
C VAL A 308 -24.19 -8.06 44.42
N ILE A 309 -22.89 -8.18 44.13
CA ILE A 309 -22.02 -7.05 43.85
C ILE A 309 -21.16 -7.34 42.63
N GLY A 310 -21.30 -6.50 41.61
CA GLY A 310 -20.34 -6.36 40.51
C GLY A 310 -20.96 -5.95 39.20
N ASN A 311 -20.09 -5.57 38.27
CA ASN A 311 -20.50 -4.87 37.06
C ASN A 311 -20.75 -5.83 35.89
N GLY A 312 -21.48 -5.36 34.89
CA GLY A 312 -21.57 -6.02 33.59
C GLY A 312 -20.25 -5.91 32.83
N GLY A 313 -19.99 -6.88 31.96
CA GLY A 313 -18.83 -6.86 31.09
C GLY A 313 -19.00 -5.89 29.93
N ASN A 314 -17.90 -5.37 29.38
CA ASN A 314 -17.96 -4.50 28.21
C ASN A 314 -18.27 -5.30 26.94
N GLY A 315 -18.95 -4.68 25.98
CA GLY A 315 -19.12 -5.22 24.64
C GLY A 315 -17.83 -5.19 23.83
N GLY A 316 -17.68 -6.13 22.91
CA GLY A 316 -16.53 -6.25 22.02
C GLY A 316 -16.60 -5.29 20.84
N LEU A 317 -15.45 -4.99 20.24
CA LEU A 317 -15.38 -4.14 19.04
C LEU A 317 -16.05 -4.81 17.84
N GLY A 318 -16.75 -4.03 17.01
CA GLY A 318 -17.22 -4.48 15.71
C GLY A 318 -16.06 -4.58 14.71
N GLY A 319 -16.07 -5.60 13.86
CA GLY A 319 -15.16 -5.66 12.71
C GLY A 319 -15.51 -4.61 11.65
N ALA A 320 -14.67 -4.45 10.63
CA ALA A 320 -14.86 -3.43 9.58
C ALA A 320 -16.32 -3.27 9.11
N GLY A 321 -16.87 -2.06 9.22
CA GLY A 321 -18.25 -1.71 8.85
C GLY A 321 -19.37 -2.32 9.71
N ALA A 322 -19.03 -3.14 10.71
CA ALA A 322 -19.99 -3.85 11.53
C ALA A 322 -20.15 -3.25 12.93
N VAL A 323 -21.26 -3.60 13.56
CA VAL A 323 -21.73 -3.05 14.83
C VAL A 323 -20.86 -3.50 16.00
N GLY A 324 -20.57 -2.59 16.95
CA GLY A 324 -19.97 -2.94 18.23
C GLY A 324 -20.93 -3.73 19.13
N GLY A 325 -20.40 -4.64 19.95
CA GLY A 325 -21.21 -5.45 20.86
C GLY A 325 -21.80 -4.60 21.99
N ASP A 326 -23.00 -4.96 22.46
CA ASP A 326 -23.59 -4.25 23.61
C ASP A 326 -22.90 -4.62 24.93
N GLY A 327 -22.89 -3.71 25.89
CA GLY A 327 -22.43 -3.97 27.25
C GLY A 327 -23.39 -4.88 28.02
N GLY A 328 -22.83 -5.68 28.92
CA GLY A 328 -23.59 -6.58 29.78
C GLY A 328 -24.35 -5.83 30.87
N ALA A 329 -25.47 -6.39 31.33
CA ALA A 329 -26.20 -5.84 32.46
C ALA A 329 -25.34 -5.86 33.74
N GLY A 330 -25.48 -4.85 34.60
CA GLY A 330 -24.87 -4.81 35.92
C GLY A 330 -25.46 -5.85 36.88
N GLY A 331 -24.85 -5.98 38.05
CA GLY A 331 -25.32 -6.90 39.08
C GLY A 331 -26.74 -6.59 39.54
N THR A 332 -27.47 -7.60 40.01
CA THR A 332 -28.91 -7.44 40.29
C THR A 332 -29.15 -6.50 41.47
N LEU A 333 -28.35 -6.61 42.54
CA LEU A 333 -28.38 -5.72 43.70
C LEU A 333 -27.50 -4.49 43.50
N LEU A 334 -26.16 -4.62 43.48
CA LEU A 334 -25.22 -3.51 43.26
C LEU A 334 -24.33 -3.80 42.05
N GLY A 335 -24.34 -2.92 41.05
CA GLY A 335 -23.41 -3.03 39.94
C GLY A 335 -23.75 -2.13 38.76
N ASP A 336 -22.71 -1.60 38.14
CA ASP A 336 -22.83 -0.80 36.92
C ASP A 336 -23.04 -1.71 35.71
N GLY A 337 -23.75 -1.21 34.69
CA GLY A 337 -23.77 -1.84 33.38
C GLY A 337 -22.42 -1.70 32.67
N GLY A 338 -22.08 -2.67 31.83
CA GLY A 338 -20.86 -2.64 31.03
C GLY A 338 -20.94 -1.65 29.88
N ALA A 339 -19.81 -1.13 29.42
CA ALA A 339 -19.79 -0.22 28.26
C ALA A 339 -20.08 -0.98 26.95
N GLY A 340 -20.69 -0.31 25.97
CA GLY A 340 -20.82 -0.81 24.61
C GLY A 340 -19.50 -0.75 23.84
N GLY A 341 -19.32 -1.69 22.91
CA GLY A 341 -18.16 -1.77 22.05
C GLY A 341 -18.19 -0.75 20.90
N GLN A 342 -17.02 -0.37 20.40
CA GLN A 342 -16.90 0.52 19.24
C GLN A 342 -17.44 -0.14 17.97
N GLY A 343 -18.08 0.64 17.10
CA GLY A 343 -18.40 0.22 15.74
C GLY A 343 -17.15 0.16 14.85
N GLY A 344 -17.11 -0.78 13.91
CA GLY A 344 -15.96 -0.93 13.03
C GLY A 344 -15.88 0.13 11.94
N ALA A 345 -14.65 0.55 11.60
CA ALA A 345 -14.41 1.50 10.52
C ALA A 345 -14.87 0.94 9.16
N ALA A 346 -15.36 1.82 8.30
CA ALA A 346 -15.73 1.47 6.95
C ALA A 346 -14.52 1.02 6.13
N VAL A 347 -14.69 -0.05 5.36
CA VAL A 347 -13.67 -0.57 4.44
C VAL A 347 -14.32 -0.84 3.09
N ALA A 348 -13.65 -0.45 2.01
CA ALA A 348 -14.15 -0.65 0.66
C ALA A 348 -14.47 -2.13 0.40
N GLY A 349 -15.66 -2.41 -0.14
CA GLY A 349 -16.10 -3.78 -0.45
C GLY A 349 -16.65 -4.58 0.73
N ILE A 350 -16.63 -4.06 1.96
CA ILE A 350 -17.18 -4.71 3.16
C ILE A 350 -18.44 -3.96 3.60
N LEU A 351 -19.58 -4.65 3.69
CA LEU A 351 -20.91 -4.06 4.02
C LEU A 351 -21.21 -2.77 3.23
N GLY A 352 -20.87 -2.76 1.93
CA GLY A 352 -21.09 -1.59 1.06
C GLY A 352 -20.19 -0.38 1.36
N GLY A 353 -19.14 -0.53 2.17
CA GLY A 353 -18.28 0.59 2.58
C GLY A 353 -18.93 1.48 3.63
N LEU A 354 -19.95 0.98 4.34
CA LEU A 354 -20.57 1.70 5.45
C LEU A 354 -19.79 1.45 6.76
N PRO A 355 -19.73 2.44 7.65
CA PRO A 355 -19.19 2.26 9.00
C PRO A 355 -20.19 1.54 9.91
N GLY A 356 -19.67 0.89 10.95
CA GLY A 356 -20.47 0.26 11.99
C GLY A 356 -21.01 1.25 13.01
N LYS A 357 -22.20 0.97 13.58
CA LYS A 357 -22.68 1.69 14.77
C LYS A 357 -21.96 1.21 16.03
N GLY A 358 -21.84 2.08 17.03
CA GLY A 358 -21.45 1.68 18.38
C GLY A 358 -22.46 0.72 19.03
N GLY A 359 -21.97 -0.13 19.93
CA GLY A 359 -22.78 -0.97 20.79
C GLY A 359 -23.44 -0.16 21.90
N ASN A 360 -24.60 -0.59 22.38
CA ASN A 360 -25.28 0.07 23.48
C ASN A 360 -24.57 -0.26 24.81
N GLY A 361 -24.62 0.66 25.77
CA GLY A 361 -24.22 0.37 27.14
C GLY A 361 -25.22 -0.55 27.83
N GLY A 362 -24.73 -1.37 28.76
CA GLY A 362 -25.54 -2.26 29.57
C GLY A 362 -26.32 -1.51 30.64
N ASN A 363 -27.46 -2.05 31.05
CA ASN A 363 -28.27 -1.47 32.11
C ASN A 363 -27.78 -1.93 33.49
N ALA A 364 -27.80 -1.06 34.50
CA ALA A 364 -27.78 -1.47 35.90
C ALA A 364 -29.18 -1.93 36.34
N ASN A 365 -29.28 -2.71 37.43
CA ASN A 365 -30.55 -3.29 37.87
C ASN A 365 -31.19 -2.56 39.06
N TRP A 366 -30.74 -2.77 40.31
CA TRP A 366 -31.32 -2.08 41.48
C TRP A 366 -30.54 -0.83 41.87
N PHE A 367 -29.24 -0.99 42.11
CA PHE A 367 -28.29 0.08 42.40
C PHE A 367 -27.12 0.02 41.43
N GLY A 368 -26.71 1.17 40.90
CA GLY A 368 -25.57 1.27 39.98
C GLY A 368 -25.90 2.13 38.76
N SER A 369 -24.87 2.51 38.04
CA SER A 369 -24.97 3.34 36.84
C SER A 369 -25.09 2.49 35.57
N GLY A 370 -25.80 3.00 34.57
CA GLY A 370 -25.79 2.39 33.24
C GLY A 370 -24.42 2.54 32.58
N GLY A 371 -24.06 1.58 31.74
CA GLY A 371 -22.82 1.62 30.96
C GLY A 371 -22.87 2.65 29.84
N ALA A 372 -21.72 3.18 29.45
CA ALA A 372 -21.64 4.09 28.30
C ALA A 372 -21.89 3.34 26.98
N GLY A 373 -22.49 4.00 25.99
CA GLY A 373 -22.55 3.51 24.61
C GLY A 373 -21.18 3.60 23.92
N GLY A 374 -20.92 2.69 22.99
CA GLY A 374 -19.71 2.69 22.17
C GLY A 374 -19.77 3.77 21.09
N GLN A 375 -18.62 4.26 20.63
CA GLN A 375 -18.58 5.21 19.51
C GLN A 375 -18.86 4.49 18.18
N GLY A 376 -19.35 5.24 17.19
CA GLY A 376 -19.50 4.77 15.81
C GLY A 376 -18.17 4.67 15.04
N GLY A 377 -18.15 3.81 14.02
CA GLY A 377 -16.97 3.60 13.17
C GLY A 377 -16.66 4.77 12.24
N ASN A 378 -15.41 4.89 11.81
CA ASN A 378 -14.99 5.96 10.89
C ASN A 378 -15.47 5.68 9.46
N GLY A 379 -15.80 6.73 8.71
CA GLY A 379 -16.20 6.64 7.30
C GLY A 379 -15.05 6.33 6.34
N LEU A 380 -15.40 5.81 5.16
CA LEU A 380 -14.43 5.38 4.14
C LEU A 380 -13.78 6.59 3.47
N ALA A 381 -12.49 6.53 3.15
CA ALA A 381 -11.85 7.58 2.37
C ALA A 381 -12.41 7.63 0.93
N GLY A 382 -12.56 8.84 0.39
CA GLY A 382 -12.91 9.06 -1.01
C GLY A 382 -11.77 8.62 -1.93
N THR A 383 -12.12 8.14 -3.12
CA THR A 383 -11.13 7.73 -4.13
C THR A 383 -10.40 8.93 -4.71
N ASN A 384 -9.09 8.83 -4.92
CA ASN A 384 -8.36 9.88 -5.60
C ASN A 384 -8.83 10.06 -7.05
N GLY A 385 -8.81 11.29 -7.53
CA GLY A 385 -9.00 11.61 -8.93
C GLY A 385 -7.86 11.03 -9.77
N VAL A 386 -8.20 10.43 -10.90
CA VAL A 386 -7.25 9.91 -11.87
C VAL A 386 -7.53 10.49 -13.24
N ASN A 387 -6.49 10.93 -13.95
CA ASN A 387 -6.64 11.34 -15.34
C ASN A 387 -6.66 10.11 -16.26
N PRO A 388 -7.45 10.15 -17.35
CA PRO A 388 -7.43 9.12 -18.36
C PRO A 388 -6.07 9.05 -19.05
N THR A 389 -5.64 7.83 -19.41
CA THR A 389 -4.44 7.60 -20.22
C THR A 389 -4.83 7.57 -21.69
N PRO A 390 -4.12 8.27 -22.60
CA PRO A 390 -4.41 8.22 -24.03
C PRO A 390 -4.36 6.78 -24.58
N SER A 391 -5.28 6.46 -25.49
CA SER A 391 -5.47 5.12 -26.07
C SER A 391 -4.62 4.87 -27.33
N GLY A 392 -4.04 5.91 -27.94
CA GLY A 392 -3.28 5.81 -29.18
C GLY A 392 -2.79 7.16 -29.71
N THR A 393 -2.23 7.18 -30.93
CA THR A 393 -1.81 8.40 -31.65
C THR A 393 -2.26 8.31 -33.11
N ALA A 394 -2.85 9.38 -33.62
CA ALA A 394 -3.31 9.45 -35.00
C ALA A 394 -2.14 9.54 -36.00
N ALA A 395 -2.45 9.37 -37.29
CA ALA A 395 -1.45 9.27 -38.34
C ALA A 395 -0.61 10.55 -38.49
N THR A 396 0.69 10.36 -38.72
CA THR A 396 1.64 11.44 -39.06
C THR A 396 1.26 12.09 -40.39
N GLY A 397 1.41 13.41 -40.45
CA GLY A 397 1.24 14.18 -41.68
C GLY A 397 2.26 13.77 -42.76
N THR A 398 1.87 13.92 -44.02
CA THR A 398 2.72 13.54 -45.15
C THR A 398 4.00 14.40 -45.20
N PRO A 399 5.20 13.83 -45.34
CA PRO A 399 6.41 14.62 -45.54
C PRO A 399 6.33 15.47 -46.81
N GLY A 400 6.88 16.68 -46.75
CA GLY A 400 7.10 17.52 -47.91
C GLY A 400 8.09 16.89 -48.89
N THR A 401 7.86 17.06 -50.18
CA THR A 401 8.76 16.49 -51.20
C THR A 401 10.05 17.31 -51.31
N ASN A 402 11.17 16.58 -51.33
CA ASN A 402 12.49 17.20 -51.47
C ASN A 402 12.66 17.75 -52.89
N THR A 403 13.31 18.90 -53.01
CA THR A 403 13.58 19.57 -54.28
C THR A 403 15.08 19.67 -54.50
N ALA A 404 15.56 19.14 -55.62
CA ALA A 404 16.97 19.20 -55.99
C ALA A 404 17.13 19.90 -57.36
N VAL A 405 17.98 20.91 -57.43
CA VAL A 405 18.23 21.67 -58.67
C VAL A 405 19.73 21.74 -58.92
N THR A 406 20.14 21.37 -60.13
CA THR A 406 21.52 21.54 -60.60
C THR A 406 21.54 22.55 -61.74
N ASN A 407 22.22 23.68 -61.55
CA ASN A 407 22.47 24.62 -62.63
C ASN A 407 23.81 24.29 -63.31
N SER A 408 23.79 24.05 -64.62
CA SER A 408 24.97 23.69 -65.40
C SER A 408 25.20 24.61 -66.61
N LEU A 409 24.44 25.70 -66.74
CA LEU A 409 24.54 26.68 -67.83
C LEU A 409 24.39 28.12 -67.28
N PRO A 410 24.80 29.16 -68.02
CA PRO A 410 24.66 30.53 -67.56
C PRO A 410 23.18 30.94 -67.42
N LEU A 411 22.81 31.53 -66.28
CA LEU A 411 21.47 32.03 -66.00
C LEU A 411 21.48 33.57 -65.97
N LEU A 412 20.65 34.19 -66.81
CA LEU A 412 20.57 35.65 -66.98
C LEU A 412 19.64 36.35 -65.96
N GLY A 413 19.22 35.68 -64.89
CA GLY A 413 18.29 36.19 -63.88
C GLY A 413 18.43 35.46 -62.54
N ASP A 414 17.39 35.54 -61.69
CA ASP A 414 17.35 34.91 -60.36
C ASP A 414 17.04 33.41 -60.44
N LEU A 415 17.64 32.62 -59.54
CA LEU A 415 17.29 31.23 -59.28
C LEU A 415 16.59 31.12 -57.93
N THR A 416 15.29 30.81 -57.94
CA THR A 416 14.51 30.58 -56.70
C THR A 416 14.08 29.12 -56.62
N VAL A 417 14.40 28.46 -55.50
CA VAL A 417 14.05 27.07 -55.23
C VAL A 417 13.35 26.98 -53.89
N THR A 418 12.14 26.45 -53.89
CA THR A 418 11.32 26.31 -52.67
C THR A 418 10.96 24.84 -52.46
N GLY A 419 11.20 24.33 -51.26
CA GLY A 419 10.77 23.00 -50.83
C GLY A 419 9.29 22.98 -50.51
N ASN A 420 8.67 21.81 -50.62
CA ASN A 420 7.25 21.65 -50.29
C ASN A 420 7.08 21.48 -48.77
N ASN A 421 6.01 22.05 -48.22
CA ASN A 421 5.72 21.92 -46.79
C ASN A 421 5.29 20.48 -46.44
N GLY A 422 5.55 20.07 -45.21
CA GLY A 422 4.93 18.89 -44.62
C GLY A 422 3.45 19.12 -44.39
N GLY A 423 2.64 18.07 -44.56
CA GLY A 423 1.22 18.08 -44.23
C GLY A 423 1.00 18.04 -42.72
N ASP A 424 -0.12 18.58 -42.26
CA ASP A 424 -0.51 18.51 -40.85
C ASP A 424 -0.77 17.06 -40.41
N GLY A 425 -0.56 16.78 -39.13
CA GLY A 425 -0.93 15.50 -38.53
C GLY A 425 -2.43 15.28 -38.55
N ALA A 426 -2.87 14.02 -38.64
CA ALA A 426 -4.29 13.71 -38.57
C ALA A 426 -4.85 14.00 -37.16
N ASN A 427 -6.08 14.47 -37.07
CA ASN A 427 -6.74 14.67 -35.78
C ASN A 427 -7.00 13.32 -35.09
N GLY A 428 -6.83 13.28 -33.76
CA GLY A 428 -7.11 12.09 -32.94
C GLY A 428 -8.61 11.80 -32.81
N GLY A 429 -8.98 10.53 -32.77
CA GLY A 429 -10.27 10.08 -32.26
C GLY A 429 -10.38 10.21 -30.74
N ALA A 430 -11.53 9.87 -30.15
CA ALA A 430 -11.70 9.91 -28.70
C ALA A 430 -10.65 9.04 -27.97
N GLY A 431 -9.97 9.63 -26.99
CA GLY A 431 -8.84 9.06 -26.25
C GLY A 431 -7.50 9.12 -27.00
N GLU A 432 -7.47 9.48 -28.28
CA GLU A 432 -6.25 9.43 -29.09
C GLU A 432 -5.52 10.78 -29.13
N THR A 433 -4.20 10.68 -29.08
CA THR A 433 -3.28 11.81 -29.31
C THR A 433 -3.36 12.24 -30.77
N GLY A 434 -3.34 13.54 -31.02
CA GLY A 434 -3.24 14.08 -32.38
C GLY A 434 -1.98 13.58 -33.09
N GLY A 435 -2.06 13.38 -34.40
CA GLY A 435 -0.93 12.90 -35.20
C GLY A 435 0.22 13.91 -35.24
N THR A 436 1.44 13.44 -35.44
CA THR A 436 2.58 14.36 -35.61
C THR A 436 2.50 15.06 -36.97
N GLY A 437 2.89 16.32 -37.08
CA GLY A 437 3.05 16.98 -38.37
C GLY A 437 4.13 16.33 -39.23
N GLY A 438 3.95 16.39 -40.55
CA GLY A 438 4.93 15.90 -41.52
C GLY A 438 6.16 16.79 -41.56
N ALA A 439 7.33 16.21 -41.83
CA ALA A 439 8.55 16.99 -42.01
C ALA A 439 8.48 17.86 -43.27
N GLY A 440 9.07 19.05 -43.24
CA GLY A 440 9.22 19.90 -44.40
C GLY A 440 10.19 19.32 -45.43
N GLY A 441 9.93 19.57 -46.71
CA GLY A 441 10.74 19.09 -47.81
C GLY A 441 12.10 19.77 -47.85
N ASN A 442 13.16 18.97 -47.95
CA ASN A 442 14.52 19.49 -48.05
C ASN A 442 14.77 20.13 -49.42
N VAL A 443 15.65 21.12 -49.45
CA VAL A 443 16.11 21.75 -50.69
C VAL A 443 17.60 21.56 -50.88
N THR A 444 18.00 21.09 -52.05
CA THR A 444 19.41 20.98 -52.43
C THR A 444 19.65 21.69 -53.75
N VAL A 445 20.50 22.71 -53.75
CA VAL A 445 20.89 23.42 -54.97
C VAL A 445 22.37 23.22 -55.21
N THR A 446 22.74 22.74 -56.39
CA THR A 446 24.13 22.69 -56.85
C THR A 446 24.30 23.62 -58.05
N ASN A 447 25.06 24.70 -57.89
CA ASN A 447 25.32 25.65 -58.96
C ASN A 447 26.73 25.45 -59.53
N ASN A 448 26.83 25.05 -60.80
CA ASN A 448 28.09 24.83 -61.49
C ASN A 448 28.41 25.93 -62.53
N ASP A 449 27.55 26.94 -62.72
CA ASP A 449 27.76 28.01 -63.73
C ASP A 449 27.20 29.38 -63.29
N THR A 450 27.40 30.41 -64.11
CA THR A 450 27.21 31.82 -63.76
C THR A 450 25.73 32.14 -63.53
N ILE A 451 25.43 32.88 -62.46
CA ILE A 451 24.10 33.45 -62.20
C ILE A 451 24.22 34.98 -62.15
N SER A 452 23.50 35.66 -63.05
CA SER A 452 23.51 37.12 -63.16
C SER A 452 22.69 37.81 -62.07
N GLY A 453 21.70 37.10 -61.48
CA GLY A 453 20.87 37.55 -60.38
C GLY A 453 21.20 36.87 -59.04
N ASN A 454 20.19 36.76 -58.17
CA ASN A 454 20.27 36.11 -56.86
C ASN A 454 19.98 34.61 -56.93
N LEU A 455 20.57 33.85 -56.01
CA LEU A 455 20.18 32.47 -55.71
C LEU A 455 19.46 32.43 -54.36
N THR A 456 18.18 32.06 -54.35
CA THR A 456 17.39 31.91 -53.12
C THR A 456 16.85 30.50 -53.00
N ALA A 457 17.24 29.78 -51.96
CA ALA A 457 16.75 28.45 -51.65
C ALA A 457 16.05 28.46 -50.29
N THR A 458 14.79 28.03 -50.24
CA THR A 458 14.01 27.97 -49.00
C THR A 458 13.42 26.58 -48.82
N ALA A 459 13.77 25.89 -47.75
CA ALA A 459 13.20 24.57 -47.48
C ALA A 459 11.75 24.65 -46.99
N GLY A 460 11.00 23.57 -47.16
CA GLY A 460 9.60 23.51 -46.76
C GLY A 460 9.44 23.59 -45.24
N ALA A 461 8.36 24.19 -44.76
CA ALA A 461 8.00 24.17 -43.35
C ALA A 461 7.50 22.78 -42.92
N GLY A 462 7.70 22.41 -41.66
CA GLY A 462 7.06 21.26 -41.05
C GLY A 462 5.55 21.50 -40.88
N GLY A 463 4.75 20.46 -41.05
CA GLY A 463 3.32 20.50 -40.79
C GLY A 463 3.02 20.65 -39.30
N ASN A 464 1.86 21.19 -38.95
CA ASN A 464 1.44 21.25 -37.55
C ASN A 464 1.04 19.86 -37.05
N GLY A 465 1.04 19.68 -35.73
CA GLY A 465 0.40 18.52 -35.14
C GLY A 465 -1.09 18.47 -35.50
N GLY A 466 -1.67 17.27 -35.47
CA GLY A 466 -3.11 17.09 -35.52
C GLY A 466 -3.76 17.50 -34.21
N LEU A 467 -5.02 17.92 -34.24
CA LEU A 467 -5.77 18.20 -33.02
C LEU A 467 -5.94 16.91 -32.20
N ALA A 468 -5.87 17.04 -30.89
CA ALA A 468 -6.20 15.97 -29.97
C ALA A 468 -7.69 15.58 -30.09
N GLY A 469 -7.99 14.29 -29.89
CA GLY A 469 -9.35 13.90 -29.55
C GLY A 469 -9.71 14.25 -28.10
N ALA A 470 -10.96 14.04 -27.71
CA ALA A 470 -11.38 14.10 -26.31
C ALA A 470 -10.45 13.22 -25.45
N ASP A 471 -9.99 13.71 -24.28
CA ASP A 471 -9.03 13.02 -23.39
C ASP A 471 -7.62 12.75 -23.98
N GLY A 472 -7.34 13.17 -25.22
CA GLY A 472 -6.09 12.91 -25.93
C GLY A 472 -5.07 14.04 -25.82
N ASN A 473 -3.79 13.73 -26.04
CA ASN A 473 -2.74 14.75 -26.10
C ASN A 473 -2.77 15.50 -27.45
N GLY A 474 -2.27 16.72 -27.47
CA GLY A 474 -2.01 17.44 -28.70
C GLY A 474 -0.95 16.74 -29.56
N GLY A 475 -1.11 16.79 -30.88
CA GLY A 475 -0.11 16.30 -31.82
C GLY A 475 1.13 17.19 -31.84
N ALA A 476 2.30 16.57 -31.98
CA ALA A 476 3.55 17.32 -32.11
C ALA A 476 3.71 17.91 -33.51
N GLY A 477 4.35 19.08 -33.63
CA GLY A 477 4.70 19.67 -34.91
C GLY A 477 5.81 18.91 -35.64
N GLY A 478 5.77 18.92 -36.97
CA GLY A 478 6.79 18.35 -37.83
C GLY A 478 8.05 19.22 -37.89
N ALA A 479 9.21 18.60 -38.13
CA ALA A 479 10.45 19.36 -38.32
C ALA A 479 10.43 20.16 -39.64
N GLY A 480 11.03 21.34 -39.65
CA GLY A 480 11.29 22.10 -40.86
C GLY A 480 12.32 21.41 -41.76
N GLY A 481 12.19 21.59 -43.07
CA GLY A 481 13.11 21.03 -44.04
C GLY A 481 14.48 21.71 -43.97
N ASN A 482 15.52 20.96 -44.28
CA ASN A 482 16.88 21.49 -44.39
C ASN A 482 17.12 22.03 -45.80
N VAL A 483 17.93 23.08 -45.90
CA VAL A 483 18.40 23.61 -47.18
C VAL A 483 19.92 23.50 -47.27
N THR A 484 20.40 23.07 -48.43
CA THR A 484 21.83 23.00 -48.75
C THR A 484 22.06 23.60 -50.12
N VAL A 485 22.89 24.63 -50.19
CA VAL A 485 23.29 25.28 -51.43
C VAL A 485 24.80 25.09 -51.59
N THR A 486 25.22 24.46 -52.68
CA THR A 486 26.62 24.28 -53.03
C THR A 486 26.93 25.01 -54.33
N ASN A 487 27.77 26.03 -54.25
CA ASN A 487 28.19 26.86 -55.37
C ASN A 487 29.60 26.44 -55.82
N ASN A 488 29.71 25.76 -56.95
CA ASN A 488 30.97 25.37 -57.59
C ASN A 488 31.39 26.32 -58.75
N SER A 489 30.52 27.29 -59.06
CA SER A 489 30.58 28.21 -60.21
C SER A 489 31.64 29.32 -60.14
N THR A 490 32.04 29.85 -61.30
CA THR A 490 33.01 30.96 -61.48
C THR A 490 32.51 32.34 -61.04
N THR A 491 31.20 32.65 -61.06
CA THR A 491 30.66 33.90 -60.47
C THR A 491 29.14 33.89 -60.20
N ILE A 492 28.68 34.32 -59.00
CA ILE A 492 27.29 34.83 -58.77
C ILE A 492 27.37 36.35 -58.58
N PHE A 493 26.63 37.12 -59.40
CA PHE A 493 26.64 38.58 -59.29
C PHE A 493 25.71 39.12 -58.18
N GLY A 494 24.62 38.41 -57.88
CA GLY A 494 23.75 38.67 -56.73
C GLY A 494 24.20 37.96 -55.45
N SER A 495 23.27 37.81 -54.49
CA SER A 495 23.49 37.09 -53.23
C SER A 495 23.03 35.62 -53.32
N SER A 496 23.63 34.75 -52.53
CA SER A 496 23.22 33.34 -52.36
C SER A 496 22.63 33.16 -50.97
N THR A 497 21.32 32.97 -50.87
CA THR A 497 20.57 32.85 -49.61
C THR A 497 19.94 31.48 -49.48
N ALA A 498 20.25 30.77 -48.40
CA ALA A 498 19.60 29.54 -48.00
C ALA A 498 18.83 29.76 -46.71
N THR A 499 17.53 29.45 -46.69
CA THR A 499 16.67 29.52 -45.51
C THR A 499 16.10 28.15 -45.17
N GLY A 500 16.35 27.68 -43.95
CA GLY A 500 15.79 26.44 -43.43
C GLY A 500 14.30 26.59 -43.17
N GLY A 501 13.54 25.50 -43.28
CA GLY A 501 12.10 25.50 -43.06
C GLY A 501 11.75 25.77 -41.59
N ALA A 502 10.65 26.44 -41.32
CA ALA A 502 10.14 26.55 -39.95
C ALA A 502 9.65 25.18 -39.44
N GLY A 503 9.81 24.90 -38.15
CA GLY A 503 9.17 23.78 -37.49
C GLY A 503 7.67 24.02 -37.31
N GLY A 504 6.86 22.97 -37.44
CA GLY A 504 5.41 23.05 -37.25
C GLY A 504 5.04 23.25 -35.78
N ALA A 505 3.86 23.83 -35.52
CA ALA A 505 3.37 23.98 -34.14
C ALA A 505 2.85 22.64 -33.59
N GLY A 506 3.11 22.40 -32.31
CA GLY A 506 2.37 21.40 -31.54
C GLY A 506 0.98 21.95 -31.21
N THR A 507 -0.03 21.08 -31.25
CA THR A 507 -1.41 21.49 -30.98
C THR A 507 -1.76 21.38 -29.50
N ASN A 508 -2.82 22.06 -29.10
CA ASN A 508 -3.35 21.97 -27.75
C ASN A 508 -3.91 20.58 -27.47
N ALA A 509 -3.95 20.24 -26.19
CA ALA A 509 -4.67 19.09 -25.68
C ALA A 509 -6.17 19.12 -26.02
N GLY A 510 -6.83 17.96 -25.93
CA GLY A 510 -8.25 17.83 -26.18
C GLY A 510 -9.10 18.62 -25.20
N VAL A 511 -10.30 19.01 -25.62
CA VAL A 511 -11.26 19.81 -24.81
C VAL A 511 -11.62 19.18 -23.46
N SER A 512 -11.45 17.87 -23.34
CA SER A 512 -11.68 17.11 -22.12
C SER A 512 -10.44 16.37 -21.65
N GLY A 513 -9.21 16.78 -21.98
CA GLY A 513 -7.99 16.25 -21.33
C GLY A 513 -6.78 16.16 -22.22
N GLY A 514 -5.61 15.93 -21.60
CA GLY A 514 -4.35 15.64 -22.27
C GLY A 514 -3.28 16.72 -22.12
N ALA A 515 -2.05 16.35 -22.41
CA ALA A 515 -0.90 17.26 -22.51
C ALA A 515 -0.88 17.97 -23.86
N GLY A 516 -0.25 19.14 -23.91
CA GLY A 516 -0.01 19.85 -25.16
C GLY A 516 1.05 19.17 -26.02
N GLY A 517 0.90 19.26 -27.34
CA GLY A 517 1.86 18.74 -28.31
C GLY A 517 3.16 19.55 -28.35
N ALA A 518 4.29 18.90 -28.58
CA ALA A 518 5.58 19.60 -28.73
C ALA A 518 5.67 20.36 -30.08
N GLY A 519 6.37 21.48 -30.10
CA GLY A 519 6.73 22.17 -31.34
C GLY A 519 7.82 21.44 -32.12
N GLY A 520 7.76 21.50 -33.44
CA GLY A 520 8.75 20.92 -34.33
C GLY A 520 10.04 21.73 -34.38
N ALA A 521 11.19 21.08 -34.62
CA ALA A 521 12.45 21.79 -34.81
C ALA A 521 12.46 22.57 -36.13
N GLY A 522 13.11 23.73 -36.15
CA GLY A 522 13.44 24.45 -37.38
C GLY A 522 14.54 23.73 -38.17
N GLY A 523 14.48 23.85 -39.50
CA GLY A 523 15.42 23.24 -40.42
C GLY A 523 16.73 24.01 -40.51
N ASN A 524 17.81 23.29 -40.79
CA ASN A 524 19.13 23.89 -40.95
C ASN A 524 19.29 24.52 -42.33
N ALA A 525 20.11 25.56 -42.41
CA ALA A 525 20.54 26.15 -43.66
C ALA A 525 22.05 26.05 -43.82
N THR A 526 22.48 25.50 -44.94
CA THR A 526 23.90 25.40 -45.31
C THR A 526 24.12 26.04 -46.68
N VAL A 527 25.08 26.94 -46.77
CA VAL A 527 25.62 27.47 -48.02
C VAL A 527 27.11 27.15 -48.05
N THR A 528 27.58 26.44 -49.07
CA THR A 528 29.00 26.18 -49.31
C THR A 528 29.40 26.82 -50.64
N ASN A 529 30.37 27.71 -50.62
CA ASN A 529 30.82 28.45 -51.80
C ASN A 529 32.29 28.17 -52.14
N ASN A 530 32.51 27.46 -53.23
CA ASN A 530 33.83 27.12 -53.76
C ASN A 530 34.28 28.13 -54.86
N GLY A 531 33.49 29.17 -55.13
CA GLY A 531 33.68 30.12 -56.24
C GLY A 531 33.57 31.61 -55.86
N THR A 532 33.50 32.50 -56.85
CA THR A 532 33.41 33.97 -56.60
C THR A 532 31.95 34.41 -56.46
N ILE A 533 31.61 35.15 -55.40
CA ILE A 533 30.28 35.76 -55.22
C ILE A 533 30.48 37.25 -54.97
N VAL A 534 29.78 38.09 -55.74
CA VAL A 534 29.86 39.56 -55.64
C VAL A 534 28.94 40.09 -54.54
N GLY A 535 27.79 39.44 -54.31
CA GLY A 535 26.90 39.69 -53.17
C GLY A 535 27.27 38.91 -51.90
N SER A 536 26.29 38.65 -51.02
CA SER A 536 26.51 37.95 -49.73
C SER A 536 26.08 36.48 -49.77
N ASN A 537 26.75 35.65 -48.96
CA ASN A 537 26.36 34.25 -48.71
C ASN A 537 25.59 34.13 -47.40
N ASN A 538 24.26 34.01 -47.47
CA ASN A 538 23.39 34.03 -46.30
C ASN A 538 22.87 32.63 -45.99
N ALA A 539 23.13 32.12 -44.79
CA ALA A 539 22.58 30.87 -44.30
C ALA A 539 21.71 31.14 -43.06
N ASN A 540 20.39 31.06 -43.22
CA ASN A 540 19.41 31.38 -42.18
C ASN A 540 18.70 30.12 -41.72
N GLY A 541 18.96 29.67 -40.50
CA GLY A 541 18.24 28.55 -39.89
C GLY A 541 16.75 28.86 -39.70
N GLY A 542 15.91 27.83 -39.80
CA GLY A 542 14.47 27.95 -39.62
C GLY A 542 14.08 28.12 -38.16
N VAL A 543 12.98 28.82 -37.90
CA VAL A 543 12.45 28.98 -36.53
C VAL A 543 11.86 27.67 -36.00
N GLY A 544 11.97 27.41 -34.70
CA GLY A 544 11.31 26.30 -34.03
C GLY A 544 9.81 26.57 -33.82
N GLY A 545 9.00 25.51 -33.88
CA GLY A 545 7.55 25.59 -33.68
C GLY A 545 7.17 25.78 -32.21
N SER A 546 6.01 26.37 -31.94
CA SER A 546 5.48 26.50 -30.58
C SER A 546 4.93 25.18 -30.04
N GLY A 547 5.05 24.95 -28.73
CA GLY A 547 4.34 23.88 -28.03
C GLY A 547 2.88 24.25 -27.73
N GLY A 548 2.00 23.26 -27.69
CA GLY A 548 0.58 23.43 -27.38
C GLY A 548 0.29 23.46 -25.87
N THR A 549 -0.87 23.99 -25.47
CA THR A 549 -1.28 24.06 -24.06
C THR A 549 -1.81 22.72 -23.54
N GLY A 550 -1.49 22.37 -22.30
CA GLY A 550 -2.13 21.25 -21.59
C GLY A 550 -3.50 21.63 -21.05
N ASN A 551 -4.42 20.67 -20.93
CA ASN A 551 -5.75 20.90 -20.36
C ASN A 551 -5.77 20.71 -18.84
N ALA A 552 -6.80 21.20 -18.16
CA ALA A 552 -7.07 20.92 -16.76
C ALA A 552 -7.30 19.43 -16.50
N ALA A 553 -7.07 19.01 -15.27
CA ALA A 553 -7.34 17.65 -14.82
C ALA A 553 -8.85 17.35 -14.85
N LEU A 554 -9.21 16.08 -15.07
CA LEU A 554 -10.62 15.65 -15.18
C LEU A 554 -11.05 14.69 -14.09
N GLY A 555 -10.09 13.96 -13.52
CA GLY A 555 -10.34 13.03 -12.44
C GLY A 555 -10.88 13.76 -11.23
N MET A 556 -12.21 13.78 -11.09
CA MET A 556 -12.86 14.35 -9.92
C MET A 556 -12.68 13.37 -8.76
N ALA A 557 -12.17 13.86 -7.65
CA ALA A 557 -11.96 13.04 -6.49
C ALA A 557 -13.27 12.66 -5.81
N GLY A 558 -13.34 11.44 -5.31
CA GLY A 558 -14.49 10.91 -4.61
C GLY A 558 -14.70 11.57 -3.25
N THR A 559 -15.96 11.63 -2.82
CA THR A 559 -16.33 12.10 -1.49
C THR A 559 -15.99 11.06 -0.43
N GLY A 560 -15.58 11.51 0.76
CA GLY A 560 -15.48 10.62 1.90
C GLY A 560 -16.84 10.05 2.32
N GLY A 561 -16.86 8.83 2.83
CA GLY A 561 -18.04 8.17 3.38
C GLY A 561 -18.45 8.75 4.73
N THR A 562 -19.70 8.60 5.12
CA THR A 562 -20.21 9.08 6.42
C THR A 562 -19.60 8.29 7.57
N GLY A 563 -19.52 8.88 8.77
CA GLY A 563 -19.20 8.18 10.01
C GLY A 563 -20.40 7.40 10.58
N GLY A 564 -20.12 6.38 11.39
CA GLY A 564 -21.14 5.51 12.00
C GLY A 564 -21.82 6.18 13.19
N ALA A 565 -23.04 5.76 13.53
CA ALA A 565 -23.73 6.28 14.71
C ALA A 565 -23.09 5.78 16.01
N GLY A 566 -23.10 6.61 17.05
CA GLY A 566 -22.80 6.16 18.41
C GLY A 566 -23.89 5.24 18.96
N GLY A 567 -23.53 4.36 19.91
CA GLY A 567 -24.47 3.50 20.63
C GLY A 567 -25.15 4.24 21.78
N ASN A 568 -26.32 3.78 22.21
CA ASN A 568 -27.02 4.41 23.33
C ASN A 568 -26.41 4.03 24.67
N GLY A 569 -26.46 4.93 25.64
CA GLY A 569 -26.10 4.63 27.02
C GLY A 569 -27.13 3.73 27.70
N GLY A 570 -26.67 2.88 28.61
CA GLY A 570 -27.52 2.00 29.39
C GLY A 570 -28.28 2.72 30.50
N HIS A 571 -29.36 2.12 30.98
CA HIS A 571 -30.16 2.67 32.08
C HIS A 571 -29.47 2.49 33.45
N GLY A 572 -29.61 3.49 34.32
CA GLY A 572 -29.24 3.39 35.73
C GLY A 572 -30.17 2.46 36.51
N GLY A 573 -29.71 2.00 37.67
CA GLY A 573 -30.44 1.08 38.53
C GLY A 573 -31.76 1.66 39.03
N MET A 574 -32.78 0.82 39.13
CA MET A 574 -34.17 1.13 39.49
C MET A 574 -34.33 2.10 40.66
N PHE A 575 -33.48 1.97 41.69
CA PHE A 575 -33.54 2.80 42.90
C PHE A 575 -32.56 3.97 42.86
N ILE A 576 -31.26 3.66 42.79
CA ILE A 576 -30.21 4.68 42.72
C ILE A 576 -29.27 4.34 41.58
N GLY A 577 -29.10 5.27 40.65
CA GLY A 577 -28.25 5.01 39.50
C GLY A 577 -28.28 6.12 38.48
N ASN A 578 -27.11 6.49 37.98
CA ASN A 578 -27.02 7.40 36.86
C ASN A 578 -27.24 6.64 35.55
N GLY A 579 -27.83 7.30 34.56
CA GLY A 579 -27.84 6.77 33.21
C GLY A 579 -26.44 6.78 32.60
N GLY A 580 -26.15 5.81 31.75
CA GLY A 580 -24.90 5.76 31.00
C GLY A 580 -24.85 6.82 29.90
N ALA A 581 -23.67 7.35 29.61
CA ALA A 581 -23.50 8.30 28.51
C ALA A 581 -23.75 7.62 27.16
N GLY A 582 -24.34 8.33 26.21
CA GLY A 582 -24.39 7.91 24.82
C GLY A 582 -23.01 7.94 24.17
N GLY A 583 -22.76 7.02 23.24
CA GLY A 583 -21.51 6.95 22.48
C GLY A 583 -21.40 8.06 21.44
N ALA A 584 -20.17 8.49 21.15
CA ALA A 584 -19.95 9.51 20.13
C ALA A 584 -20.20 8.96 18.71
N GLY A 585 -20.63 9.81 17.78
CA GLY A 585 -20.64 9.47 16.37
C GLY A 585 -19.22 9.26 15.83
N GLY A 586 -19.07 8.38 14.85
CA GLY A 586 -17.82 8.13 14.15
C GLY A 586 -17.41 9.30 13.25
N THR A 587 -16.12 9.43 12.95
CA THR A 587 -15.65 10.52 12.09
C THR A 587 -16.01 10.25 10.63
N GLY A 588 -16.32 11.30 9.86
CA GLY A 588 -16.46 11.17 8.42
C GLY A 588 -15.13 10.80 7.76
N GLY A 589 -15.21 10.12 6.62
CA GLY A 589 -14.04 9.74 5.83
C GLY A 589 -13.39 10.95 5.16
N VAL A 590 -12.08 10.90 4.94
CA VAL A 590 -11.38 11.96 4.19
C VAL A 590 -11.81 11.98 2.72
N GLY A 591 -11.88 13.16 2.11
CA GLY A 591 -12.11 13.28 0.66
C GLY A 591 -10.88 12.82 -0.15
N GLY A 592 -11.10 12.33 -1.37
CA GLY A 592 -9.99 11.90 -2.24
C GLY A 592 -9.11 13.06 -2.72
N ALA A 593 -7.85 12.82 -3.04
CA ALA A 593 -6.98 13.84 -3.63
C ALA A 593 -7.35 14.11 -5.09
N GLY A 594 -7.27 15.37 -5.55
CA GLY A 594 -7.52 15.74 -6.95
C GLY A 594 -6.43 15.24 -7.90
N ALA A 595 -6.81 14.96 -9.15
CA ALA A 595 -5.86 14.54 -10.19
C ALA A 595 -4.88 15.67 -10.57
N PRO A 596 -3.63 15.38 -10.97
CA PRO A 596 -2.70 16.43 -11.43
C PRO A 596 -3.16 17.05 -12.76
N GLY A 597 -2.85 18.33 -13.00
CA GLY A 597 -3.06 18.99 -14.28
C GLY A 597 -2.11 18.45 -15.36
N PHE A 598 -2.50 18.57 -16.62
CA PHE A 598 -1.66 18.08 -17.72
C PHE A 598 -0.57 19.10 -18.11
N ALA A 599 0.60 18.62 -18.50
CA ALA A 599 1.70 19.51 -18.89
C ALA A 599 1.45 20.21 -20.24
N GLY A 600 2.02 21.40 -20.40
CA GLY A 600 2.13 22.03 -21.70
C GLY A 600 3.27 21.45 -22.55
N GLY A 601 3.15 21.58 -23.86
CA GLY A 601 4.12 21.09 -24.83
C GLY A 601 5.39 21.93 -24.83
N VAL A 602 6.54 21.30 -25.10
CA VAL A 602 7.81 22.02 -25.25
C VAL A 602 7.87 22.77 -26.59
N GLY A 603 8.56 23.91 -26.61
CA GLY A 603 8.88 24.61 -27.85
C GLY A 603 9.97 23.89 -28.64
N GLY A 604 9.87 23.93 -29.97
CA GLY A 604 10.86 23.33 -30.87
C GLY A 604 12.16 24.14 -30.93
N THR A 605 13.29 23.49 -31.16
CA THR A 605 14.58 24.17 -31.33
C THR A 605 14.63 24.92 -32.66
N GLY A 606 15.33 26.04 -32.73
CA GLY A 606 15.64 26.69 -34.00
C GLY A 606 16.74 25.94 -34.77
N GLY A 607 16.69 26.01 -36.09
CA GLY A 607 17.67 25.40 -36.99
C GLY A 607 18.97 26.20 -37.06
N GLY A 608 20.07 25.53 -37.39
CA GLY A 608 21.37 26.16 -37.52
C GLY A 608 21.60 26.82 -38.89
N GLY A 609 22.41 27.87 -38.93
CA GLY A 609 22.93 28.48 -40.15
C GLY A 609 24.42 28.19 -40.33
N LEU A 610 24.83 27.71 -41.50
CA LEU A 610 26.22 27.49 -41.87
C LEU A 610 26.53 28.14 -43.21
N ALA A 611 27.41 29.15 -43.23
CA ALA A 611 27.92 29.77 -44.45
C ALA A 611 29.43 29.46 -44.58
N ASP A 612 29.77 28.54 -45.46
CA ASP A 612 31.11 28.02 -45.69
C ASP A 612 31.68 28.49 -47.05
N GLY A 613 32.97 28.83 -47.12
CA GLY A 613 33.66 29.15 -48.38
C GLY A 613 33.99 30.63 -48.62
N THR A 614 34.39 30.99 -49.86
CA THR A 614 34.96 32.31 -50.23
C THR A 614 33.91 33.44 -50.30
N GLY A 615 34.26 34.68 -49.89
CA GLY A 615 33.38 35.87 -49.92
C GLY A 615 32.89 36.35 -48.53
N THR A 616 31.98 37.33 -48.47
CA THR A 616 31.33 37.76 -47.21
C THR A 616 30.16 36.84 -46.88
N GLY A 617 30.37 35.86 -46.00
CA GLY A 617 29.34 34.92 -45.55
C GLY A 617 28.68 35.32 -44.24
N ASN A 618 27.35 35.39 -44.21
CA ASN A 618 26.56 35.66 -43.03
C ASN A 618 25.76 34.40 -42.65
N ALA A 619 25.87 33.96 -41.40
CA ALA A 619 25.07 32.87 -40.86
C ALA A 619 24.18 33.38 -39.74
N THR A 620 22.91 32.98 -39.75
CA THR A 620 21.92 33.33 -38.74
C THR A 620 21.25 32.05 -38.26
N GLY A 621 21.25 31.79 -36.96
CA GLY A 621 20.44 30.72 -36.39
C GLY A 621 18.95 31.02 -36.48
N GLY A 622 18.10 30.01 -36.36
CA GLY A 622 16.67 30.19 -36.17
C GLY A 622 16.32 30.38 -34.68
N THR A 623 15.33 31.20 -34.35
CA THR A 623 14.87 31.31 -32.95
C THR A 623 14.19 30.02 -32.50
N GLY A 624 14.35 29.66 -31.23
CA GLY A 624 13.56 28.56 -30.66
C GLY A 624 12.07 28.92 -30.56
N GLY A 625 11.21 27.91 -30.48
CA GLY A 625 9.76 28.09 -30.30
C GLY A 625 9.37 28.26 -28.83
N VAL A 626 8.25 28.91 -28.57
CA VAL A 626 7.71 29.05 -27.21
C VAL A 626 7.11 27.74 -26.70
N GLY A 627 7.22 27.46 -25.40
CA GLY A 627 6.51 26.35 -24.77
C GLY A 627 5.00 26.63 -24.62
N GLY A 628 4.23 25.62 -24.24
CA GLY A 628 2.79 25.70 -23.99
C GLY A 628 2.44 25.73 -22.50
N VAL A 629 1.35 26.40 -22.13
CA VAL A 629 0.94 26.57 -20.72
C VAL A 629 0.51 25.23 -20.10
N GLY A 630 0.83 25.02 -18.82
CA GLY A 630 0.37 23.86 -18.05
C GLY A 630 -1.09 23.97 -17.61
N GLY A 631 -1.78 22.84 -17.52
CA GLY A 631 -3.18 22.77 -17.13
C GLY A 631 -3.44 22.86 -15.62
N VAL A 632 -4.65 23.24 -15.22
CA VAL A 632 -5.02 23.36 -13.81
C VAL A 632 -5.18 21.97 -13.15
N GLY A 633 -4.74 21.82 -11.90
CA GLY A 633 -4.95 20.60 -11.11
C GLY A 633 -6.43 20.36 -10.75
N GLY A 634 -6.80 19.11 -10.53
CA GLY A 634 -8.17 18.70 -10.21
C GLY A 634 -8.59 19.08 -8.80
N THR A 635 -9.89 19.24 -8.57
CA THR A 635 -10.40 19.56 -7.22
C THR A 635 -10.32 18.33 -6.31
N GLY A 636 -9.92 18.56 -5.05
CA GLY A 636 -10.02 17.54 -4.00
C GLY A 636 -11.47 17.18 -3.69
N GLY A 637 -11.69 15.96 -3.21
CA GLY A 637 -13.01 15.43 -2.90
C GLY A 637 -13.56 16.02 -1.60
N VAL A 638 -14.87 16.10 -1.44
CA VAL A 638 -15.48 16.57 -0.19
C VAL A 638 -15.27 15.53 0.90
N GLY A 639 -14.95 15.96 2.13
CA GLY A 639 -14.92 15.07 3.29
C GLY A 639 -16.29 14.48 3.59
N GLY A 640 -16.35 13.27 4.12
CA GLY A 640 -17.60 12.63 4.52
C GLY A 640 -18.20 13.27 5.77
N SER A 641 -19.51 13.14 5.97
CA SER A 641 -20.12 13.67 7.20
C SER A 641 -19.77 12.83 8.42
N GLY A 642 -19.69 13.46 9.60
CA GLY A 642 -19.61 12.73 10.86
C GLY A 642 -20.92 11.97 11.16
N GLY A 643 -20.82 10.90 11.95
CA GLY A 643 -21.98 10.14 12.41
C GLY A 643 -22.76 10.86 13.51
N VAL A 644 -24.01 10.46 13.76
CA VAL A 644 -24.80 10.99 14.88
C VAL A 644 -24.32 10.41 16.22
N GLY A 645 -24.43 11.19 17.29
CA GLY A 645 -24.19 10.70 18.64
C GLY A 645 -25.34 9.82 19.14
N GLY A 646 -25.04 8.85 20.01
CA GLY A 646 -26.05 8.00 20.64
C GLY A 646 -26.73 8.68 21.82
N ASP A 647 -27.94 8.25 22.16
CA ASP A 647 -28.70 8.82 23.28
C ASP A 647 -28.11 8.43 24.63
N GLY A 648 -28.20 9.30 25.62
CA GLY A 648 -27.88 8.99 27.01
C GLY A 648 -28.96 8.10 27.63
N GLY A 649 -28.54 7.16 28.46
CA GLY A 649 -29.47 6.28 29.17
C GLY A 649 -30.25 7.01 30.25
N ALA A 650 -31.47 6.56 30.55
CA ALA A 650 -32.23 7.10 31.67
C ALA A 650 -31.60 6.72 33.02
N ALA A 651 -31.74 7.59 34.02
CA ALA A 651 -31.36 7.31 35.40
C ALA A 651 -32.31 6.30 36.08
N GLY A 652 -31.96 5.94 37.32
CA GLY A 652 -32.85 5.28 38.24
C GLY A 652 -34.12 6.07 38.53
N LYS A 653 -35.21 5.38 38.92
CA LYS A 653 -36.51 6.04 39.10
C LYS A 653 -36.55 6.98 40.31
N PHE A 654 -35.74 6.75 41.34
CA PHE A 654 -35.76 7.54 42.57
C PHE A 654 -34.61 8.55 42.64
N ILE A 655 -33.36 8.10 42.69
CA ILE A 655 -32.19 9.00 42.76
C ILE A 655 -31.27 8.72 41.58
N GLY A 656 -30.91 9.76 40.83
CA GLY A 656 -29.92 9.62 39.77
C GLY A 656 -30.06 10.64 38.67
N ILE A 657 -28.93 10.92 38.01
CA ILE A 657 -28.88 11.84 36.88
C ILE A 657 -28.92 11.06 35.57
N GLY A 658 -29.65 11.58 34.58
CA GLY A 658 -29.70 10.97 33.26
C GLY A 658 -28.33 11.01 32.60
N GLY A 659 -28.03 10.01 31.77
CA GLY A 659 -26.78 9.97 31.03
C GLY A 659 -26.71 11.10 30.01
N ALA A 660 -25.52 11.67 29.81
CA ALA A 660 -25.33 12.65 28.76
C ALA A 660 -25.48 11.98 27.38
N GLY A 661 -26.09 12.67 26.42
CA GLY A 661 -26.08 12.24 25.03
C GLY A 661 -24.67 12.30 24.43
N GLY A 662 -24.36 11.37 23.54
CA GLY A 662 -23.08 11.32 22.85
C GLY A 662 -22.93 12.49 21.87
N ALA A 663 -21.71 13.00 21.72
CA ALA A 663 -21.43 14.02 20.71
C ALA A 663 -21.59 13.46 19.29
N GLY A 664 -22.03 14.28 18.35
CA GLY A 664 -21.93 13.97 16.92
C GLY A 664 -20.45 13.81 16.52
N GLY A 665 -20.19 12.94 15.54
CA GLY A 665 -18.86 12.71 15.00
C GLY A 665 -18.34 13.90 14.23
N VAL A 666 -17.02 14.07 14.19
CA VAL A 666 -16.39 15.15 13.41
C VAL A 666 -16.50 14.82 11.91
N GLY A 667 -16.76 15.84 11.09
CA GLY A 667 -16.72 15.69 9.63
C GLY A 667 -15.33 15.32 9.12
N GLY A 668 -15.27 14.59 8.02
CA GLY A 668 -14.01 14.21 7.39
C GLY A 668 -13.27 15.41 6.80
N VAL A 669 -11.94 15.34 6.76
CA VAL A 669 -11.14 16.39 6.11
C VAL A 669 -11.38 16.35 4.60
N GLY A 670 -11.50 17.51 3.96
CA GLY A 670 -11.56 17.59 2.50
C GLY A 670 -10.27 17.09 1.85
N GLY A 671 -10.38 16.54 0.64
CA GLY A 671 -9.23 16.05 -0.10
C GLY A 671 -8.31 17.17 -0.56
N VAL A 672 -7.02 16.88 -0.70
CA VAL A 672 -6.05 17.86 -1.21
C VAL A 672 -6.31 18.10 -2.70
N GLY A 673 -6.21 19.35 -3.16
CA GLY A 673 -6.29 19.68 -4.58
C GLY A 673 -5.11 19.08 -5.37
N GLY A 674 -5.34 18.76 -6.64
CA GLY A 674 -4.31 18.22 -7.53
C GLY A 674 -3.24 19.26 -7.84
N ILE A 675 -2.01 18.82 -8.09
CA ILE A 675 -0.92 19.71 -8.51
C ILE A 675 -1.19 20.24 -9.92
N GLY A 676 -0.89 21.50 -10.20
CA GLY A 676 -0.97 22.05 -11.55
C GLY A 676 0.02 21.39 -12.52
N GLY A 677 -0.32 21.34 -13.81
CA GLY A 677 0.55 20.82 -14.85
C GLY A 677 1.78 21.71 -15.06
N GLY A 678 2.93 21.11 -15.40
CA GLY A 678 4.13 21.87 -15.73
C GLY A 678 3.95 22.75 -16.98
N GLY A 679 4.54 23.93 -16.97
CA GLY A 679 4.67 24.77 -18.16
C GLY A 679 5.71 24.18 -19.13
N GLY A 680 5.49 24.38 -20.42
CA GLY A 680 6.40 23.95 -21.46
C GLY A 680 7.69 24.76 -21.46
N ASN A 681 8.82 24.09 -21.68
CA ASN A 681 10.10 24.75 -21.85
C ASN A 681 10.16 25.48 -23.20
N GLY A 682 10.87 26.61 -23.24
CA GLY A 682 11.20 27.27 -24.48
C GLY A 682 12.24 26.48 -25.28
N GLY A 683 12.11 26.50 -26.59
CA GLY A 683 13.07 25.89 -27.51
C GLY A 683 14.39 26.65 -27.53
N ALA A 684 15.49 25.92 -27.71
CA ALA A 684 16.81 26.53 -27.88
C ALA A 684 16.91 27.26 -29.24
N GLY A 685 17.70 28.34 -29.28
CA GLY A 685 18.07 29.03 -30.50
C GLY A 685 19.08 28.23 -31.32
N GLY A 686 18.99 28.34 -32.64
CA GLY A 686 19.89 27.69 -33.58
C GLY A 686 21.28 28.30 -33.58
N ALA A 687 22.29 27.46 -33.79
CA ALA A 687 23.68 27.90 -33.91
C ALA A 687 23.96 28.54 -35.28
N ALA A 688 24.94 29.43 -35.34
CA ALA A 688 25.42 30.04 -36.57
C ALA A 688 26.92 29.83 -36.74
N THR A 689 27.38 29.50 -37.94
CA THR A 689 28.80 29.30 -38.24
C THR A 689 29.15 29.86 -39.61
N THR A 690 30.23 30.63 -39.67
CA THR A 690 30.87 31.07 -40.91
C THR A 690 32.34 30.64 -40.91
N THR A 691 32.86 30.15 -42.04
CA THR A 691 34.29 29.76 -42.17
C THR A 691 35.14 30.82 -42.86
N SER A 692 34.51 31.88 -43.38
CA SER A 692 35.13 33.11 -43.89
C SER A 692 34.84 34.30 -42.98
N GLY A 693 35.55 35.42 -43.18
CA GLY A 693 35.52 36.63 -42.34
C GLY A 693 34.20 37.41 -42.28
N GLY A 694 33.06 36.80 -42.62
CA GLY A 694 31.73 37.37 -42.43
C GLY A 694 31.15 37.08 -41.04
N VAL A 695 29.85 37.37 -40.84
CA VAL A 695 29.25 37.49 -39.50
C VAL A 695 28.34 36.30 -39.18
N ALA A 696 28.60 35.63 -38.05
CA ALA A 696 27.71 34.62 -37.47
C ALA A 696 26.86 35.19 -36.33
N THR A 697 25.54 35.01 -36.41
CA THR A 697 24.58 35.42 -35.37
C THR A 697 23.81 34.22 -34.86
N GLY A 698 24.18 33.74 -33.67
CA GLY A 698 23.42 32.72 -32.97
C GLY A 698 22.05 33.28 -32.58
N ALA A 699 21.00 32.47 -32.69
CA ALA A 699 19.65 32.96 -32.42
C ALA A 699 19.25 32.84 -30.96
N SER A 700 18.25 33.63 -30.55
CA SER A 700 17.74 33.58 -29.19
C SER A 700 17.02 32.26 -28.90
N GLY A 701 17.24 31.72 -27.70
CA GLY A 701 16.33 30.74 -27.12
C GLY A 701 15.02 31.42 -26.71
N SER A 702 13.92 30.68 -26.78
CA SER A 702 12.60 31.20 -26.42
C SER A 702 12.33 31.07 -24.94
N ASN A 703 11.39 31.87 -24.43
CA ASN A 703 11.02 31.82 -23.03
C ASN A 703 10.30 30.50 -22.70
N GLY A 704 10.52 30.00 -21.48
CA GLY A 704 9.59 29.07 -20.87
C GLY A 704 8.25 29.74 -20.62
N VAL A 705 7.22 28.94 -20.37
CA VAL A 705 5.88 29.47 -20.08
C VAL A 705 5.32 28.99 -18.75
N LEU A 706 4.28 29.67 -18.28
CA LEU A 706 3.71 29.52 -16.94
C LEU A 706 3.24 28.09 -16.68
N GLY A 707 3.55 27.59 -15.48
CA GLY A 707 2.96 26.36 -14.94
C GLY A 707 1.47 26.54 -14.65
N GLY A 708 0.70 25.47 -14.77
CA GLY A 708 -0.72 25.48 -14.44
C GLY A 708 -0.96 25.71 -12.96
N ASN A 709 -2.10 26.32 -12.62
CA ASN A 709 -2.45 26.52 -11.22
C ASN A 709 -2.78 25.17 -10.53
N GLY A 710 -2.54 25.09 -9.22
CA GLY A 710 -3.02 23.98 -8.42
C GLY A 710 -4.55 23.92 -8.35
N GLY A 711 -5.08 22.72 -8.19
CA GLY A 711 -6.51 22.50 -8.00
C GLY A 711 -6.99 22.95 -6.63
N ALA A 712 -8.27 23.30 -6.52
CA ALA A 712 -8.83 23.65 -5.22
C ALA A 712 -8.87 22.43 -4.27
N GLY A 713 -8.62 22.64 -2.99
CA GLY A 713 -8.88 21.64 -1.97
C GLY A 713 -10.38 21.34 -1.86
N GLY A 714 -10.72 20.11 -1.54
CA GLY A 714 -12.10 19.70 -1.30
C GLY A 714 -12.65 20.33 -0.03
N ALA A 715 -13.95 20.59 0.03
CA ALA A 715 -14.57 21.05 1.27
C ALA A 715 -14.46 19.97 2.36
N GLY A 716 -14.34 20.40 3.62
CA GLY A 716 -14.50 19.49 4.75
C GLY A 716 -15.92 18.92 4.78
N GLY A 717 -16.09 17.74 5.36
CA GLY A 717 -17.39 17.14 5.57
C GLY A 717 -18.15 17.83 6.69
N ALA A 718 -19.47 17.80 6.65
CA ALA A 718 -20.29 18.29 7.75
C ALA A 718 -20.02 17.46 9.02
N GLY A 719 -20.07 18.09 10.19
CA GLY A 719 -20.13 17.35 11.44
C GLY A 719 -21.43 16.53 11.55
N GLY A 720 -21.47 15.58 12.48
CA GLY A 720 -22.68 14.84 12.81
C GLY A 720 -23.80 15.82 13.17
N THR A 721 -24.90 15.75 12.43
CA THR A 721 -25.97 16.77 12.40
C THR A 721 -26.66 16.97 13.75
N THR A 722 -26.62 15.96 14.61
CA THR A 722 -27.19 15.98 15.96
C THR A 722 -26.31 15.16 16.89
N GLY A 723 -26.01 15.71 18.07
CA GLY A 723 -25.63 14.87 19.20
C GLY A 723 -26.85 14.12 19.72
N GLY A 724 -26.61 13.07 20.51
CA GLY A 724 -27.69 12.30 21.11
C GLY A 724 -28.45 13.10 22.16
N SER A 725 -29.70 12.73 22.40
CA SER A 725 -30.47 13.29 23.49
C SER A 725 -29.89 12.88 24.84
N GLY A 726 -30.01 13.73 25.86
CA GLY A 726 -29.69 13.36 27.23
C GLY A 726 -30.79 12.47 27.80
N GLY A 727 -30.41 11.49 28.62
CA GLY A 727 -31.36 10.58 29.25
C GLY A 727 -32.22 11.27 30.31
N ALA A 728 -33.39 10.70 30.61
CA ALA A 728 -34.25 11.20 31.68
C ALA A 728 -33.59 11.06 33.07
N GLY A 729 -33.79 12.03 33.96
CA GLY A 729 -33.39 11.96 35.36
C GLY A 729 -34.41 11.20 36.22
N GLY A 730 -34.00 10.83 37.45
CA GLY A 730 -34.90 10.25 38.44
C GLY A 730 -35.79 11.29 39.13
N LEU A 731 -36.64 10.84 40.06
CA LEU A 731 -37.47 11.72 40.90
C LEU A 731 -36.63 12.78 41.63
N ILE A 732 -35.44 12.39 42.10
CA ILE A 732 -34.41 13.23 42.69
C ILE A 732 -33.18 13.17 41.78
N GLY A 733 -33.15 14.06 40.80
CA GLY A 733 -32.06 14.17 39.83
C GLY A 733 -32.43 15.09 38.67
N TRP A 734 -31.50 15.24 37.72
CA TRP A 734 -31.72 16.02 36.50
C TRP A 734 -31.54 15.14 35.26
N ALA A 735 -32.17 15.53 34.16
CA ALA A 735 -31.95 14.90 32.86
C ALA A 735 -30.51 15.16 32.38
N GLY A 736 -29.93 14.19 31.68
CA GLY A 736 -28.61 14.34 31.10
C GLY A 736 -28.55 15.49 30.10
N ALA A 737 -27.35 16.04 29.90
CA ALA A 737 -27.15 17.03 28.86
C ALA A 737 -27.29 16.38 27.48
N THR A 738 -27.86 17.11 26.51
CA THR A 738 -27.83 16.69 25.11
C THR A 738 -26.40 16.77 24.58
N GLY A 739 -26.00 15.79 23.79
CA GLY A 739 -24.71 15.81 23.11
C GLY A 739 -24.61 16.99 22.14
N ALA A 740 -23.42 17.55 22.02
CA ALA A 740 -23.16 18.58 21.01
C ALA A 740 -23.21 17.97 19.60
N ALA A 741 -23.60 18.77 18.61
CA ALA A 741 -23.38 18.42 17.21
C ALA A 741 -21.87 18.27 16.93
N GLY A 742 -21.53 17.45 15.95
CA GLY A 742 -20.13 17.26 15.58
C GLY A 742 -19.54 18.53 14.97
N ALA A 743 -18.25 18.75 15.19
CA ALA A 743 -17.52 19.80 14.47
C ALA A 743 -17.48 19.46 12.97
N GLY A 744 -17.54 20.48 12.12
CA GLY A 744 -17.24 20.35 10.71
C GLY A 744 -15.81 19.87 10.49
N GLY A 745 -15.60 19.11 9.42
CA GLY A 745 -14.27 18.73 8.97
C GLY A 745 -13.51 19.94 8.43
N ASN A 746 -12.19 19.88 8.52
CA ASN A 746 -11.34 20.89 7.91
C ASN A 746 -11.42 20.79 6.38
N GLY A 747 -11.36 21.94 5.70
CA GLY A 747 -11.17 21.97 4.26
C GLY A 747 -9.83 21.37 3.87
N GLY A 748 -9.79 20.70 2.73
CA GLY A 748 -8.57 20.16 2.15
C GLY A 748 -7.62 21.28 1.73
N MET A 749 -6.32 21.03 1.77
CA MET A 749 -5.35 21.98 1.25
C MET A 749 -5.53 22.15 -0.26
N GLY A 750 -5.30 23.37 -0.76
CA GLY A 750 -5.17 23.60 -2.19
C GLY A 750 -3.97 22.84 -2.76
N GLY A 751 -4.07 22.42 -4.01
CA GLY A 751 -2.99 21.78 -4.73
C GLY A 751 -1.85 22.75 -5.00
N GLN A 752 -0.63 22.21 -5.14
CA GLN A 752 0.53 23.03 -5.50
C GLN A 752 0.39 23.56 -6.93
N GLY A 753 0.90 24.75 -7.20
CA GLY A 753 1.10 25.21 -8.57
C GLY A 753 2.07 24.30 -9.33
N GLY A 754 1.85 24.15 -10.63
CA GLY A 754 2.76 23.45 -11.53
C GLY A 754 4.07 24.21 -11.70
N ALA A 755 5.16 23.50 -11.99
CA ALA A 755 6.44 24.15 -12.25
C ALA A 755 6.38 25.04 -13.50
N GLY A 756 7.11 26.16 -13.48
CA GLY A 756 7.29 27.01 -14.66
C GLY A 756 8.23 26.37 -15.67
N GLY A 757 8.02 26.64 -16.95
CA GLY A 757 8.93 26.21 -18.00
C GLY A 757 10.29 26.91 -17.92
N SER A 758 11.35 26.21 -18.28
CA SER A 758 12.68 26.80 -18.44
C SER A 758 12.79 27.57 -19.75
N GLY A 759 13.60 28.63 -19.76
CA GLY A 759 14.02 29.29 -20.99
C GLY A 759 14.92 28.38 -21.83
N GLY A 760 14.81 28.49 -23.15
CA GLY A 760 15.71 27.81 -24.07
C GLY A 760 17.07 28.48 -24.13
N ASP A 761 18.13 27.70 -24.36
CA ASP A 761 19.48 28.25 -24.52
C ASP A 761 19.60 29.06 -25.83
N GLY A 762 20.43 30.09 -25.82
CA GLY A 762 20.81 30.84 -27.02
C GLY A 762 21.77 30.03 -27.90
N GLY A 763 21.66 30.21 -29.22
CA GLY A 763 22.51 29.54 -30.18
C GLY A 763 23.95 30.07 -30.17
N ASN A 764 24.92 29.19 -30.37
CA ASN A 764 26.32 29.59 -30.45
C ASN A 764 26.64 30.26 -31.80
N ALA A 765 27.66 31.11 -31.83
CA ALA A 765 28.16 31.77 -33.04
C ALA A 765 29.65 31.52 -33.24
N VAL A 766 30.05 31.16 -34.45
CA VAL A 766 31.45 31.02 -34.86
C VAL A 766 31.64 31.79 -36.16
N GLY A 767 32.48 32.84 -36.20
CA GLY A 767 32.64 33.65 -37.41
C GLY A 767 33.63 34.81 -37.26
N GLY A 768 33.65 35.73 -38.22
CA GLY A 768 34.53 36.91 -38.21
C GLY A 768 34.09 38.02 -37.24
N ALA A 769 34.81 39.15 -37.26
CA ALA A 769 34.53 40.30 -36.40
C ALA A 769 33.08 40.80 -36.58
N GLY A 770 32.37 40.99 -35.46
CA GLY A 770 30.94 41.35 -35.44
C GLY A 770 29.99 40.17 -35.19
N SER A 771 30.49 38.94 -35.11
CA SER A 771 29.71 37.75 -34.73
C SER A 771 29.23 37.81 -33.28
N MET A 772 28.03 37.28 -33.01
CA MET A 772 27.40 37.30 -31.68
C MET A 772 26.61 36.04 -31.41
N GLY A 773 26.83 35.41 -30.26
CA GLY A 773 25.99 34.33 -29.74
C GLY A 773 24.59 34.84 -29.37
N GLY A 774 23.61 33.96 -29.43
CA GLY A 774 22.22 34.27 -29.14
C GLY A 774 21.96 34.47 -27.66
N THR A 775 20.93 35.23 -27.32
CA THR A 775 20.49 35.37 -25.93
C THR A 775 19.76 34.11 -25.47
N GLY A 776 19.95 33.71 -24.21
CA GLY A 776 19.08 32.70 -23.59
C GLY A 776 17.66 33.25 -23.40
N GLY A 777 16.68 32.35 -23.39
CA GLY A 777 15.30 32.66 -23.09
C GLY A 777 15.08 32.90 -21.60
N ASN A 778 14.05 33.67 -21.27
CA ASN A 778 13.66 33.90 -19.88
C ASN A 778 12.97 32.68 -19.28
N LEU A 779 13.21 32.53 -17.98
CA LEU A 779 12.44 31.74 -17.05
C LEU A 779 10.94 32.09 -17.05
N ALA A 780 10.07 31.09 -16.89
CA ALA A 780 8.70 31.30 -16.41
C ALA A 780 8.52 31.01 -14.90
N LEU A 781 7.64 31.79 -14.27
CA LEU A 781 7.15 31.51 -12.92
C LEU A 781 6.39 30.18 -12.91
N GLY A 782 6.35 29.54 -11.74
CA GLY A 782 5.42 28.44 -11.50
C GLY A 782 3.98 28.95 -11.39
N GLY A 783 3.04 28.02 -11.55
CA GLY A 783 1.62 28.29 -11.36
C GLY A 783 1.31 28.72 -9.92
N GLN A 784 0.16 29.35 -9.75
CA GLN A 784 -0.33 29.67 -8.40
C GLN A 784 -0.78 28.40 -7.70
N GLY A 785 -0.64 28.35 -6.37
CA GLY A 785 -1.29 27.31 -5.59
C GLY A 785 -2.81 27.42 -5.67
N GLY A 786 -3.48 26.27 -5.60
CA GLY A 786 -4.94 26.21 -5.58
C GLY A 786 -5.50 26.78 -4.29
N ALA A 787 -6.74 27.25 -4.33
CA ALA A 787 -7.44 27.67 -3.13
C ALA A 787 -7.61 26.48 -2.16
N GLY A 788 -7.50 26.73 -0.87
CA GLY A 788 -7.91 25.73 0.13
C GLY A 788 -9.42 25.50 0.11
N GLY A 789 -9.83 24.31 0.50
CA GLY A 789 -11.24 23.94 0.60
C GLY A 789 -11.95 24.68 1.73
N ALA A 790 -13.26 24.83 1.60
CA ALA A 790 -14.08 25.38 2.68
C ALA A 790 -14.12 24.43 3.89
N ALA A 791 -14.29 24.97 5.09
CA ALA A 791 -14.65 24.16 6.26
C ALA A 791 -16.02 23.49 6.03
N GLY A 792 -16.21 22.29 6.54
CA GLY A 792 -17.49 21.57 6.43
C GLY A 792 -18.58 22.07 7.38
N GLY A 793 -18.26 23.03 8.26
CA GLY A 793 -19.18 23.59 9.24
C GLY A 793 -18.44 24.21 10.44
N PRO A 794 -19.18 24.62 11.49
CA PRO A 794 -18.59 25.19 12.70
C PRO A 794 -17.55 24.27 13.34
N GLY A 795 -16.45 24.84 13.84
CA GLY A 795 -15.34 24.09 14.44
C GLY A 795 -14.33 23.52 13.43
N GLY A 796 -14.67 23.45 12.14
CA GLY A 796 -13.72 23.18 11.07
C GLY A 796 -13.01 24.45 10.60
N THR A 797 -11.79 24.30 10.10
CA THR A 797 -11.03 25.40 9.48
C THR A 797 -11.02 25.26 7.97
N THR A 798 -10.97 26.39 7.25
CA THR A 798 -10.68 26.37 5.81
C THR A 798 -9.30 25.77 5.57
N GLY A 799 -9.14 25.06 4.46
CA GLY A 799 -7.85 24.58 4.02
C GLY A 799 -6.93 25.75 3.67
N ASN A 800 -5.63 25.51 3.78
CA ASN A 800 -4.65 26.49 3.33
C ASN A 800 -4.58 26.50 1.80
N VAL A 801 -4.26 27.67 1.24
CA VAL A 801 -3.89 27.81 -0.17
C VAL A 801 -2.65 26.96 -0.44
N GLY A 802 -2.59 26.33 -1.62
CA GLY A 802 -1.38 25.67 -2.08
C GLY A 802 -0.20 26.64 -2.20
N LEU A 803 1.00 26.10 -2.15
CA LEU A 803 2.22 26.81 -2.50
C LEU A 803 2.29 27.07 -4.01
N LEU A 804 2.98 28.16 -4.34
CA LEU A 804 3.43 28.46 -5.70
C LEU A 804 4.28 27.30 -6.26
N GLY A 805 4.11 27.05 -7.56
CA GLY A 805 5.00 26.19 -8.30
C GLY A 805 6.41 26.76 -8.33
N VAL A 806 7.40 25.87 -8.40
CA VAL A 806 8.80 26.28 -8.54
C VAL A 806 8.96 26.95 -9.91
N PRO A 807 9.63 28.12 -10.01
CA PRO A 807 10.03 28.66 -11.30
C PRO A 807 10.97 27.67 -12.02
N GLY A 808 10.97 27.66 -13.36
CA GLY A 808 12.02 26.97 -14.11
C GLY A 808 13.42 27.60 -13.95
N ASP A 809 14.27 27.39 -14.96
CA ASP A 809 15.58 28.04 -15.07
C ASP A 809 15.66 29.00 -16.26
N PRO A 810 16.45 30.08 -16.20
CA PRO A 810 16.76 30.90 -17.37
C PRO A 810 17.66 30.11 -18.34
N GLY A 811 17.45 30.33 -19.63
CA GLY A 811 18.32 29.80 -20.68
C GLY A 811 19.70 30.43 -20.64
N LYS A 812 20.73 29.68 -21.00
CA LYS A 812 22.10 30.17 -21.10
C LYS A 812 22.26 30.99 -22.38
N ALA A 813 23.08 32.03 -22.32
CA ALA A 813 23.50 32.74 -23.54
C ALA A 813 24.44 31.85 -24.38
N GLY A 814 24.34 31.97 -25.69
CA GLY A 814 25.21 31.28 -26.64
C GLY A 814 26.63 31.84 -26.60
N THR A 815 27.61 30.99 -26.89
CA THR A 815 29.02 31.40 -26.93
C THR A 815 29.38 32.01 -28.28
N THR A 816 30.41 32.87 -28.30
CA THR A 816 30.93 33.49 -29.52
C THR A 816 32.40 33.10 -29.70
N THR A 817 32.74 32.55 -30.86
CA THR A 817 34.11 32.24 -31.26
C THR A 817 34.47 33.07 -32.48
N ILE A 818 35.49 33.94 -32.36
CA ILE A 818 35.95 34.79 -33.47
C ILE A 818 37.09 34.09 -34.21
N LEU A 819 36.94 33.94 -35.53
CA LEU A 819 37.99 33.44 -36.41
C LEU A 819 38.95 34.58 -36.81
N PRO A 820 40.26 34.30 -36.89
CA PRO A 820 41.29 35.29 -37.17
C PRO A 820 41.24 35.86 -38.60
#